data_AF-A0A9D9UP05-F1
#
_entry.id   AF-A0A9D9UP05-F1
#
_cell.length_a   1.000
_cell.length_b   1.000
_cell.length_c   1.000
_cell.angle_alpha   90.00
_cell.angle_beta   90.00
_cell.angle_gamma   90.00
#
_symmetry.space_group_name_H-M   'P 1'
#
loop_
_entity.id
_entity.type
_entity.pdbx_description
1 polymer ?
#
loop_
_entity_poly.entity_id
_entity_poly.type
_entity_poly.pdbx_seq_one_letter_code
_entity_poly.pdbx_strand_id
1 'polypeptide(L)'
;MQDFKKNTHEVLKSISKYEGTDITLLVALINIIRSSKQQLSKGVNEDFDDLIYWMETYPEINEGLKNYLFRICSNKNINSILTDADMVAGIDFWGELWDRIVLKFLPEKAEKESLEYLISDVFYKESDGNWISDLNDEKCLKLLKVMDIPGLYELDNQNFLIQELLFSLKVLSHRISGYGLDAKVMKMVPGFSKLLNPFVALQSEVNTFIRDIDKDRSERSMEDINYRQIQILIGQCKDYIDDAYANIPDLGISFKVHQQLILIEKLIGRLQVILNLISIDNNTKSETKLVCLIKYLICYTSGKSKLSEYINKSTQVYAREITRNIAIKGEEYITSDAKSYWVMFRSALGGGAIVAVACVVKMNFSAIEASLFGKAMLYSFNYAMAFIAIYLFHLTLATKQPAMTAATLAQNLQDDLEAKNGYTNLANLVSRVFRSQFIAFTGNVFMAFPVALLIMIMWTYIFGVNASEHKAFVMINDLNIFTSPAIFHAAIAGVFLFISGLIAGNIANRNKNKHIPDRIREHPVLKQLVSWKWRNKLAVFIDHYWAGIVSNLWFGVFMGSVSTVGIIFGLDLDIRHITFAAGNFALALHGFNYSMSGYDIFHSILGIGVIGFVNFSVSFCLSLILALRSRGISISHILEIFKSIKTLFKSKPMIFLYPVKEGNSENWEKKDESVKDI
;
A
#
# COMPACT_ATOMS: atom_id res chain seq x y z
N MET A 1 -16.48 38.52 8.69
CA MET A 1 -16.03 37.53 7.68
C MET A 1 -17.11 37.20 6.63
N GLN A 2 -18.39 37.58 6.81
CA GLN A 2 -19.47 37.34 5.84
C GLN A 2 -19.64 38.43 4.76
N ASP A 3 -19.10 39.64 4.94
CA ASP A 3 -19.39 40.78 4.04
C ASP A 3 -18.46 40.95 2.82
N PHE A 4 -17.31 40.26 2.75
CA PHE A 4 -16.35 40.43 1.64
C PHE A 4 -16.57 39.49 0.43
N LYS A 5 -17.67 38.73 0.42
CA LYS A 5 -17.96 37.79 -0.68
C LYS A 5 -18.48 38.55 -1.91
N LYS A 6 -17.57 39.13 -2.70
CA LYS A 6 -17.57 39.12 -4.19
C LYS A 6 -16.70 40.18 -4.89
N ASN A 7 -15.98 41.05 -4.20
CA ASN A 7 -15.28 42.15 -4.88
C ASN A 7 -13.77 42.20 -4.60
N THR A 8 -12.95 41.76 -5.56
CA THR A 8 -11.48 41.83 -5.54
C THR A 8 -11.00 43.26 -5.27
N HIS A 9 -11.65 44.27 -5.87
CA HIS A 9 -11.30 45.68 -5.71
C HIS A 9 -11.49 46.20 -4.28
N GLU A 10 -12.57 45.81 -3.61
CA GLU A 10 -12.85 46.25 -2.24
C GLU A 10 -11.82 45.69 -1.25
N VAL A 11 -11.48 44.40 -1.38
CA VAL A 11 -10.44 43.77 -0.55
C VAL A 11 -9.09 44.44 -0.79
N LEU A 12 -8.72 44.71 -2.04
CA LEU A 12 -7.49 45.41 -2.39
C LEU A 12 -7.42 46.84 -1.82
N LYS A 13 -8.53 47.59 -1.87
CA LYS A 13 -8.63 48.92 -1.22
C LYS A 13 -8.53 48.84 0.30
N SER A 14 -9.07 47.79 0.92
CA SER A 14 -8.92 47.58 2.35
C SER A 14 -7.47 47.26 2.71
N ILE A 15 -6.78 46.44 1.90
CA ILE A 15 -5.34 46.15 2.07
C ILE A 15 -4.52 47.42 1.94
N SER A 16 -4.79 48.28 0.94
CA SER A 16 -3.99 49.48 0.73
C SER A 16 -4.08 50.50 1.86
N LYS A 17 -5.20 50.53 2.58
CA LYS A 17 -5.41 51.40 3.76
C LYS A 17 -5.01 50.77 5.09
N TYR A 18 -4.67 49.49 5.10
CA TYR A 18 -4.40 48.76 6.34
C TYR A 18 -2.93 48.81 6.71
N GLU A 19 -2.60 49.37 7.88
CA GLU A 19 -1.21 49.55 8.34
C GLU A 19 -0.69 48.41 9.24
N GLY A 20 -1.56 47.49 9.67
CA GLY A 20 -1.19 46.40 10.57
C GLY A 20 -0.56 45.18 9.89
N THR A 21 -0.43 44.10 10.67
CA THR A 21 0.17 42.81 10.24
C THR A 21 -0.81 41.63 10.27
N ASP A 22 -2.11 41.86 10.42
CA ASP A 22 -3.13 40.81 10.37
C ASP A 22 -3.25 40.24 8.95
N ILE A 23 -3.26 38.90 8.84
CA ILE A 23 -3.33 38.13 7.59
C ILE A 23 -4.77 37.94 7.07
N THR A 24 -5.79 38.34 7.83
CA THR A 24 -7.21 38.10 7.50
C THR A 24 -7.60 38.68 6.13
N LEU A 25 -7.06 39.83 5.76
CA LEU A 25 -7.29 40.44 4.45
C LEU A 25 -6.63 39.64 3.32
N LEU A 26 -5.43 39.09 3.54
CA LEU A 26 -4.77 38.20 2.59
C LEU A 26 -5.54 36.89 2.40
N VAL A 27 -6.07 36.31 3.49
CA VAL A 27 -6.92 35.12 3.43
C VAL A 27 -8.19 35.41 2.61
N ALA A 28 -8.80 36.59 2.79
CA ALA A 28 -9.96 37.00 2.00
C ALA A 28 -9.60 37.12 0.50
N LEU A 29 -8.47 37.74 0.16
CA LEU A 29 -7.99 37.88 -1.21
C LEU A 29 -7.75 36.52 -1.87
N ILE A 30 -7.02 35.61 -1.20
CA ILE A 30 -6.76 34.27 -1.73
C ILE A 30 -8.05 33.44 -1.85
N ASN A 31 -9.02 33.59 -0.94
CA ASN A 31 -10.31 32.93 -1.06
C ASN A 31 -11.09 33.35 -2.33
N ILE A 32 -10.91 34.58 -2.82
CA ILE A 32 -11.52 35.09 -4.05
C ILE A 32 -10.80 34.51 -5.27
N ILE A 33 -9.46 34.56 -5.28
CA ILE A 33 -8.64 34.17 -6.44
C ILE A 33 -8.50 32.65 -6.59
N ARG A 34 -8.82 31.90 -5.54
CA ARG A 34 -8.72 30.44 -5.53
C ARG A 34 -9.60 29.83 -6.61
N SER A 35 -8.96 29.22 -7.60
CA SER A 35 -9.62 28.61 -8.75
C SER A 35 -10.50 27.42 -8.35
N SER A 36 -11.70 27.35 -8.89
CA SER A 36 -12.52 26.13 -8.82
C SER A 36 -11.92 25.03 -9.71
N LYS A 37 -12.19 23.75 -9.40
CA LYS A 37 -11.81 22.60 -10.25
C LYS A 37 -12.24 22.77 -11.71
N GLN A 38 -13.36 23.45 -11.95
CA GLN A 38 -13.92 23.66 -13.27
C GLN A 38 -13.17 24.76 -14.07
N GLN A 39 -12.74 25.83 -13.40
CA GLN A 39 -11.87 26.87 -13.96
C GLN A 39 -10.48 26.31 -14.34
N LEU A 40 -9.91 25.47 -13.47
CA LEU A 40 -8.62 24.79 -13.73
C LEU A 40 -8.68 23.91 -14.98
N SER A 41 -9.76 23.14 -15.16
CA SER A 41 -9.94 22.28 -16.35
C SER A 41 -10.06 23.06 -17.67
N LYS A 42 -10.35 24.37 -17.60
CA LYS A 42 -10.47 25.27 -18.76
C LYS A 42 -9.23 26.16 -18.96
N GLY A 43 -8.25 26.11 -18.05
CA GLY A 43 -7.05 26.95 -18.12
C GLY A 43 -7.31 28.45 -17.89
N VAL A 44 -8.46 28.82 -17.33
CA VAL A 44 -8.88 30.21 -17.13
C VAL A 44 -9.03 30.48 -15.64
N ASN A 45 -8.40 31.54 -15.15
CA ASN A 45 -8.59 32.06 -13.79
C ASN A 45 -8.88 33.57 -13.88
N GLU A 46 -10.14 33.89 -14.18
CA GLU A 46 -10.66 35.26 -14.33
C GLU A 46 -10.37 36.11 -13.09
N ASP A 47 -10.53 35.55 -11.89
CA ASP A 47 -10.28 36.26 -10.62
C ASP A 47 -8.80 36.64 -10.42
N PHE A 48 -7.87 35.84 -10.95
CA PHE A 48 -6.43 36.17 -10.96
C PHE A 48 -6.10 37.25 -12.00
N ASP A 49 -6.79 37.24 -13.13
CA ASP A 49 -6.65 38.29 -14.15
C ASP A 49 -7.18 39.63 -13.64
N ASP A 50 -8.31 39.61 -12.92
CA ASP A 50 -8.89 40.78 -12.26
C ASP A 50 -7.93 41.38 -11.23
N LEU A 51 -7.23 40.55 -10.42
CA LEU A 51 -6.19 41.03 -9.50
C LEU A 51 -5.15 41.87 -10.25
N ILE A 52 -4.59 41.34 -11.34
CA ILE A 52 -3.55 42.03 -12.13
C ILE A 52 -4.11 43.34 -12.69
N TYR A 53 -5.32 43.30 -13.26
CA TYR A 53 -5.98 44.49 -13.83
C TYR A 53 -6.12 45.63 -12.81
N TRP A 54 -6.59 45.34 -11.59
CA TRP A 54 -6.74 46.38 -10.56
C TRP A 54 -5.39 46.93 -10.08
N MET A 55 -4.35 46.09 -10.02
CA MET A 55 -3.00 46.52 -9.66
C MET A 55 -2.33 47.38 -10.75
N GLU A 56 -2.57 47.08 -12.03
CA GLU A 56 -2.09 47.90 -13.15
C GLU A 56 -2.82 49.23 -13.26
N THR A 57 -4.14 49.23 -13.02
CA THR A 57 -4.99 50.41 -13.19
C THR A 57 -4.84 51.41 -12.04
N TYR A 58 -4.56 50.96 -10.82
CA TYR A 58 -4.51 51.80 -9.62
C TYR A 58 -3.16 51.66 -8.88
N PRO A 59 -2.20 52.58 -9.09
CA PRO A 59 -0.89 52.54 -8.45
C PRO A 59 -0.95 52.48 -6.92
N GLU A 60 -1.90 53.18 -6.30
CA GLU A 60 -2.06 53.18 -4.84
C GLU A 60 -2.46 51.81 -4.27
N ILE A 61 -3.21 51.01 -5.03
CA ILE A 61 -3.55 49.64 -4.64
C ILE A 61 -2.30 48.74 -4.70
N ASN A 62 -1.52 48.88 -5.77
CA ASN A 62 -0.29 48.12 -5.96
C ASN A 62 0.73 48.44 -4.84
N GLU A 63 1.01 49.72 -4.59
CA GLU A 63 1.93 50.14 -3.52
C GLU A 63 1.43 49.72 -2.13
N GLY A 64 0.13 49.83 -1.88
CA GLY A 64 -0.50 49.35 -0.66
C GLY A 64 -0.31 47.84 -0.44
N LEU A 65 -0.54 47.02 -1.47
CA LEU A 65 -0.32 45.57 -1.41
C LEU A 65 1.16 45.23 -1.23
N LYS A 66 2.08 45.90 -1.93
CA LYS A 66 3.54 45.71 -1.75
C LYS A 66 3.95 45.96 -0.30
N ASN A 67 3.54 47.10 0.26
CA ASN A 67 3.88 47.48 1.63
C ASN A 67 3.27 46.51 2.65
N TYR A 68 2.04 46.05 2.40
CA TYR A 68 1.40 45.04 3.23
C TYR A 68 2.13 43.69 3.17
N LEU A 69 2.44 43.17 1.99
CA LEU A 69 3.20 41.93 1.80
C LEU A 69 4.61 42.05 2.42
N PHE A 70 5.27 43.18 2.27
CA PHE A 70 6.56 43.43 2.90
C PHE A 70 6.46 43.38 4.42
N ARG A 71 5.47 44.04 5.04
CA ARG A 71 5.27 44.01 6.51
C ARG A 71 5.03 42.60 7.04
N ILE A 72 4.23 41.80 6.34
CA ILE A 72 3.88 40.45 6.80
C ILE A 72 4.94 39.41 6.45
N CYS A 73 5.80 39.62 5.46
CA CYS A 73 6.84 38.65 5.07
C CYS A 73 8.23 38.99 5.61
N SER A 74 8.50 40.25 5.99
CA SER A 74 9.80 40.68 6.48
C SER A 74 10.22 39.91 7.74
N ASN A 75 11.51 39.57 7.81
CA ASN A 75 12.14 38.82 8.90
C ASN A 75 11.51 37.45 9.18
N LYS A 76 10.83 36.85 8.19
CA LYS A 76 10.32 35.49 8.31
C LYS A 76 11.23 34.47 7.66
N ASN A 77 11.61 33.44 8.43
CA ASN A 77 12.45 32.35 7.93
C ASN A 77 11.65 31.47 6.95
N ILE A 78 12.29 31.01 5.89
CA ILE A 78 11.70 30.11 4.88
C ILE A 78 12.30 28.70 4.94
N ASN A 79 13.43 28.54 5.63
CA ASN A 79 14.18 27.30 5.70
C ASN A 79 13.31 26.12 6.14
N SER A 80 12.45 26.25 7.16
CA SER A 80 11.57 25.18 7.65
C SER A 80 10.67 24.61 6.54
N ILE A 81 10.18 25.45 5.62
CA ILE A 81 9.37 24.99 4.50
C ILE A 81 10.22 24.15 3.54
N LEU A 82 11.42 24.63 3.25
CA LEU A 82 12.33 23.99 2.30
C LEU A 82 12.88 22.67 2.86
N THR A 83 13.19 22.62 4.16
CA THR A 83 13.82 21.47 4.82
C THR A 83 12.83 20.47 5.41
N ASP A 84 11.70 20.93 5.95
CA ASP A 84 10.83 20.13 6.84
C ASP A 84 9.39 19.96 6.34
N ALA A 85 8.81 20.93 5.61
CA ALA A 85 7.42 20.80 5.17
C ALA A 85 7.21 19.52 4.33
N ASP A 86 6.12 18.76 4.52
CA ASP A 86 5.86 17.46 3.87
C ASP A 86 7.01 16.42 3.91
N MET A 87 7.99 16.58 4.79
CA MET A 87 9.01 15.57 5.05
C MET A 87 8.54 14.62 6.14
N VAL A 88 8.82 13.32 5.97
CA VAL A 88 8.56 12.31 7.00
C VAL A 88 9.54 12.58 8.12
N ALA A 89 9.04 12.91 9.32
CA ALA A 89 9.86 13.36 10.43
C ALA A 89 10.60 12.19 11.11
N GLY A 90 11.35 11.35 10.38
CA GLY A 90 12.19 10.28 10.94
C GLY A 90 11.48 9.21 11.81
N ILE A 91 10.17 9.31 11.99
CA ILE A 91 9.34 8.43 12.81
C ILE A 91 8.91 7.23 11.95
N ASP A 92 8.77 6.07 12.59
CA ASP A 92 8.23 4.88 11.95
C ASP A 92 6.86 5.19 11.30
N PHE A 93 6.54 4.50 10.19
CA PHE A 93 5.30 4.67 9.42
C PHE A 93 4.05 5.05 10.19
N TRP A 94 3.82 4.32 11.29
CA TRP A 94 2.62 4.39 12.10
C TRP A 94 2.54 5.69 12.89
N GLY A 95 3.68 6.22 13.35
CA GLY A 95 3.71 7.53 14.01
C GLY A 95 3.39 8.62 13.00
N GLU A 96 4.05 8.64 11.85
CA GLU A 96 3.74 9.61 10.78
C GLU A 96 2.29 9.51 10.28
N LEU A 97 1.77 8.28 10.14
CA LEU A 97 0.37 8.06 9.78
C LEU A 97 -0.57 8.68 10.83
N TRP A 98 -0.27 8.44 12.10
CA TRP A 98 -1.04 8.99 13.22
C TRP A 98 -0.95 10.52 13.27
N ASP A 99 0.25 11.07 13.11
CA ASP A 99 0.48 12.51 13.12
C ASP A 99 -0.28 13.18 11.97
N ARG A 100 -0.27 12.61 10.75
CA ARG A 100 -1.08 13.13 9.63
C ARG A 100 -2.58 13.03 9.86
N ILE A 101 -3.06 11.99 10.55
CA ILE A 101 -4.47 11.89 10.96
C ILE A 101 -4.79 12.99 11.97
N VAL A 102 -3.94 13.20 12.97
CA VAL A 102 -4.11 14.26 13.98
C VAL A 102 -4.10 15.64 13.32
N LEU A 103 -3.18 15.91 12.41
CA LEU A 103 -3.08 17.17 11.66
C LEU A 103 -4.37 17.51 10.88
N LYS A 104 -5.14 16.49 10.47
CA LYS A 104 -6.43 16.70 9.80
C LYS A 104 -7.52 17.21 10.73
N PHE A 105 -7.45 16.85 12.02
CA PHE A 105 -8.40 17.30 13.04
C PHE A 105 -7.90 18.54 13.79
N LEU A 106 -6.59 18.64 13.99
CA LEU A 106 -5.93 19.70 14.72
C LEU A 106 -4.62 20.07 14.00
N PRO A 107 -4.67 21.04 13.05
CA PRO A 107 -3.50 21.47 12.31
C PRO A 107 -2.41 22.00 13.24
N GLU A 108 -1.16 21.64 12.97
CA GLU A 108 -0.01 22.19 13.67
C GLU A 108 0.11 23.69 13.37
N LYS A 109 0.37 24.47 14.42
CA LYS A 109 0.56 25.91 14.30
C LYS A 109 2.05 26.21 14.21
N ALA A 110 2.50 26.56 13.01
CA ALA A 110 3.88 26.95 12.78
C ALA A 110 4.28 28.19 13.61
N GLU A 111 5.57 28.34 13.87
CA GLU A 111 6.10 29.46 14.65
C GLU A 111 5.79 30.79 13.96
N LYS A 112 5.39 31.80 14.73
CA LYS A 112 5.01 33.11 14.18
C LYS A 112 6.12 33.77 13.37
N GLU A 113 7.37 33.42 13.61
CA GLU A 113 8.56 33.94 12.91
C GLU A 113 8.84 33.19 11.59
N SER A 114 8.13 32.11 11.29
CA SER A 114 8.25 31.38 10.03
C SER A 114 7.31 31.93 8.95
N LEU A 115 7.74 31.86 7.69
CA LEU A 115 6.84 32.09 6.56
C LEU A 115 5.79 30.97 6.46
N GLU A 116 6.09 29.82 7.05
CA GLU A 116 5.19 28.68 7.10
C GLU A 116 3.89 28.98 7.84
N TYR A 117 3.97 29.79 8.91
CA TYR A 117 2.81 30.30 9.63
C TYR A 117 1.87 31.09 8.70
N LEU A 118 2.43 31.95 7.85
CA LEU A 118 1.66 32.76 6.92
C LEU A 118 1.06 31.90 5.81
N ILE A 119 1.87 31.04 5.18
CA ILE A 119 1.41 30.23 4.06
C ILE A 119 0.36 29.20 4.50
N SER A 120 0.52 28.57 5.66
CA SER A 120 -0.44 27.57 6.16
C SER A 120 -1.81 28.17 6.50
N ASP A 121 -1.83 29.39 7.06
CA ASP A 121 -3.09 30.08 7.40
C ASP A 121 -3.78 30.68 6.16
N VAL A 122 -2.99 31.16 5.18
CA VAL A 122 -3.51 31.76 3.93
C VAL A 122 -3.96 30.68 2.94
N PHE A 123 -3.13 29.65 2.73
CA PHE A 123 -3.35 28.51 1.83
C PHE A 123 -3.76 27.25 2.61
N TYR A 124 -4.79 27.39 3.45
CA TYR A 124 -5.23 26.38 4.40
C TYR A 124 -5.87 25.11 3.78
N LYS A 125 -6.13 25.07 2.45
CA LYS A 125 -6.73 23.89 1.80
C LYS A 125 -5.67 22.98 1.20
N GLU A 126 -5.84 21.67 1.34
CA GLU A 126 -4.95 20.66 0.73
C GLU A 126 -4.85 20.78 -0.80
N SER A 127 -5.89 21.32 -1.44
CA SER A 127 -5.94 21.57 -2.88
C SER A 127 -5.16 22.81 -3.33
N ASP A 128 -4.66 23.63 -2.39
CA ASP A 128 -4.06 24.91 -2.73
C ASP A 128 -2.76 24.77 -3.54
N GLY A 129 -1.93 23.78 -3.21
CA GLY A 129 -0.75 23.45 -4.02
C GLY A 129 -1.09 23.06 -5.47
N ASN A 130 -2.24 22.40 -5.71
CA ASN A 130 -2.57 21.93 -7.06
C ASN A 130 -2.89 23.11 -8.00
N TRP A 131 -3.76 24.03 -7.59
CA TRP A 131 -4.14 25.15 -8.46
C TRP A 131 -3.01 26.16 -8.63
N ILE A 132 -2.17 26.36 -7.60
CA ILE A 132 -0.98 27.21 -7.69
C ILE A 132 0.05 26.63 -8.66
N SER A 133 0.27 25.31 -8.63
CA SER A 133 1.13 24.63 -9.59
C SER A 133 0.62 24.84 -11.03
N ASP A 134 -0.70 24.72 -11.23
CA ASP A 134 -1.37 24.80 -12.53
C ASP A 134 -1.55 26.24 -13.06
N LEU A 135 -1.27 27.28 -12.27
CA LEU A 135 -1.31 28.68 -12.72
C LEU A 135 -0.33 28.92 -13.87
N ASN A 136 -0.74 29.66 -14.90
CA ASN A 136 0.15 30.04 -15.99
C ASN A 136 1.30 30.93 -15.49
N ASP A 137 2.54 30.48 -15.71
CA ASP A 137 3.77 31.17 -15.31
C ASP A 137 3.85 32.59 -15.88
N GLU A 138 3.32 32.85 -17.08
CA GLU A 138 3.29 34.19 -17.67
C GLU A 138 2.46 35.17 -16.84
N LYS A 139 1.35 34.71 -16.24
CA LYS A 139 0.52 35.56 -15.37
C LYS A 139 1.23 35.86 -14.06
N CYS A 140 1.90 34.87 -13.48
CA CYS A 140 2.72 35.08 -12.28
C CYS A 140 3.88 36.06 -12.55
N LEU A 141 4.52 35.96 -13.73
CA LEU A 141 5.56 36.90 -14.15
C LEU A 141 5.03 38.32 -14.34
N LYS A 142 3.84 38.49 -14.94
CA LYS A 142 3.18 39.79 -15.03
C LYS A 142 2.93 40.38 -13.65
N LEU A 143 2.41 39.59 -12.71
CA LEU A 143 2.18 40.03 -11.34
C LEU A 143 3.47 40.51 -10.66
N LEU A 144 4.57 39.75 -10.77
CA LEU A 144 5.87 40.17 -10.20
C LEU A 144 6.38 41.48 -10.80
N LYS A 145 6.20 41.68 -12.11
CA LYS A 145 6.58 42.93 -12.81
C LYS A 145 5.76 44.11 -12.35
N VAL A 146 4.44 43.95 -12.22
CA VAL A 146 3.57 44.99 -11.66
C VAL A 146 4.01 45.32 -10.23
N MET A 147 4.37 44.30 -9.45
CA MET A 147 4.87 44.49 -8.10
C MET A 147 6.31 45.03 -8.01
N ASP A 148 7.03 45.20 -9.11
CA ASP A 148 8.43 45.65 -9.14
C ASP A 148 9.33 44.85 -8.17
N ILE A 149 9.11 43.53 -8.10
CA ILE A 149 9.89 42.65 -7.23
C ILE A 149 11.11 42.16 -8.02
N PRO A 150 12.34 42.36 -7.50
CA PRO A 150 13.54 41.92 -8.19
C PRO A 150 13.57 40.40 -8.31
N GLY A 151 14.12 39.92 -9.43
CA GLY A 151 14.27 38.49 -9.64
C GLY A 151 15.38 37.89 -8.76
N LEU A 152 15.40 36.56 -8.64
CA LEU A 152 16.30 35.88 -7.70
C LEU A 152 17.80 36.06 -8.06
N TYR A 153 18.12 36.15 -9.35
CA TYR A 153 19.50 36.33 -9.82
C TYR A 153 20.04 37.74 -9.60
N GLU A 154 19.18 38.73 -9.40
CA GLU A 154 19.56 40.12 -9.15
C GLU A 154 20.00 40.33 -7.70
N LEU A 155 19.55 39.45 -6.79
CA LEU A 155 19.89 39.49 -5.38
C LEU A 155 21.36 39.12 -5.13
N ASP A 156 21.97 39.90 -4.23
CA ASP A 156 23.33 39.66 -3.76
C ASP A 156 23.45 38.36 -2.94
N ASN A 157 24.68 37.86 -2.79
CA ASN A 157 24.99 36.69 -1.96
C ASN A 157 24.67 36.90 -0.49
N GLN A 158 24.75 38.12 0.02
CA GLN A 158 24.39 38.43 1.40
C GLN A 158 22.88 38.68 1.59
N ASN A 159 22.07 38.60 0.53
CA ASN A 159 20.62 38.75 0.67
C ASN A 159 20.04 37.61 1.53
N PHE A 160 19.16 37.96 2.46
CA PHE A 160 18.51 37.02 3.39
C PHE A 160 17.90 35.80 2.68
N LEU A 161 17.23 36.01 1.54
CA LEU A 161 16.59 34.93 0.80
C LEU A 161 17.60 33.92 0.25
N ILE A 162 18.74 34.40 -0.27
CA ILE A 162 19.80 33.51 -0.77
C ILE A 162 20.45 32.77 0.39
N GLN A 163 20.74 33.44 1.50
CA GLN A 163 21.33 32.81 2.69
C GLN A 163 20.42 31.70 3.24
N GLU A 164 19.10 31.90 3.25
CA GLU A 164 18.13 30.86 3.62
C GLU A 164 18.13 29.67 2.64
N LEU A 165 18.28 29.91 1.32
CA LEU A 165 18.39 28.85 0.32
C LEU A 165 19.70 28.06 0.46
N LEU A 166 20.84 28.72 0.68
CA LEU A 166 22.14 28.09 0.91
C LEU A 166 22.14 27.28 2.21
N PHE A 167 21.56 27.83 3.28
CA PHE A 167 21.36 27.11 4.53
C PHE A 167 20.50 25.86 4.33
N SER A 168 19.42 25.97 3.55
CA SER A 168 18.57 24.83 3.21
C SER A 168 19.32 23.75 2.42
N LEU A 169 20.16 24.10 1.44
CA LEU A 169 21.05 23.14 0.74
C LEU A 169 21.98 22.42 1.72
N LYS A 170 22.58 23.16 2.65
CA LYS A 170 23.45 22.59 3.68
C LYS A 170 22.71 21.57 4.54
N VAL A 171 21.55 21.93 5.08
CA VAL A 171 20.72 21.04 5.92
C VAL A 171 20.28 19.80 5.14
N LEU A 172 19.80 19.96 3.90
CA LEU A 172 19.37 18.84 3.06
C LEU A 172 20.52 17.88 2.76
N SER A 173 21.70 18.39 2.39
CA SER A 173 22.87 17.55 2.10
C SER A 173 23.33 16.74 3.32
N HIS A 174 23.32 17.35 4.52
CA HIS A 174 23.61 16.65 5.76
C HIS A 174 22.58 15.55 6.08
N ARG A 175 21.29 15.82 5.87
CA ARG A 175 20.24 14.81 6.08
C ARG A 175 20.33 13.66 5.10
N ILE A 176 20.57 13.95 3.81
CA ILE A 176 20.77 12.93 2.77
C ILE A 176 21.92 12.01 3.15
N SER A 177 23.07 12.58 3.52
CA SER A 177 24.24 11.81 3.99
C SER A 177 23.91 11.00 5.26
N GLY A 178 23.27 11.61 6.25
CA GLY A 178 22.88 10.94 7.50
C GLY A 178 21.96 9.73 7.28
N TYR A 179 20.92 9.87 6.45
CA TYR A 179 20.03 8.75 6.13
C TYR A 179 20.70 7.69 5.23
N GLY A 180 21.50 8.12 4.26
CA GLY A 180 22.24 7.23 3.37
C GLY A 180 23.28 6.36 4.09
N LEU A 181 23.83 6.86 5.19
CA LEU A 181 24.79 6.16 6.05
C LEU A 181 24.13 5.27 7.13
N ASP A 182 22.80 5.17 7.20
CA ASP A 182 22.16 4.20 8.09
C ASP A 182 22.62 2.78 7.71
N ALA A 183 23.10 2.02 8.69
CA ALA A 183 23.66 0.70 8.47
C ALA A 183 22.69 -0.28 7.78
N LYS A 184 21.37 -0.05 7.88
CA LYS A 184 20.36 -0.86 7.18
C LYS A 184 20.18 -0.41 5.73
N VAL A 185 20.35 0.87 5.41
CA VAL A 185 20.34 1.40 4.04
C VAL A 185 21.62 0.98 3.30
N MET A 186 22.78 1.07 3.95
CA MET A 186 24.07 0.63 3.37
C MET A 186 24.09 -0.87 3.02
N LYS A 187 23.37 -1.70 3.77
CA LYS A 187 23.24 -3.13 3.48
C LYS A 187 22.50 -3.43 2.18
N MET A 188 21.66 -2.50 1.71
CA MET A 188 20.91 -2.69 0.47
C MET A 188 21.79 -2.59 -0.78
N VAL A 189 22.96 -1.94 -0.69
CA VAL A 189 23.92 -1.86 -1.79
C VAL A 189 25.35 -2.13 -1.28
N PRO A 190 25.72 -3.42 -1.12
CA PRO A 190 27.01 -3.81 -0.51
C PRO A 190 28.25 -3.25 -1.23
N GLY A 191 28.15 -2.98 -2.54
CA GLY A 191 29.24 -2.41 -3.34
C GLY A 191 29.72 -1.02 -2.88
N PHE A 192 28.84 -0.23 -2.27
CA PHE A 192 29.13 1.13 -1.78
C PHE A 192 29.40 1.19 -0.27
N SER A 193 29.61 0.05 0.39
CA SER A 193 29.88 -0.04 1.84
C SER A 193 31.26 0.47 2.29
N LYS A 194 32.03 1.12 1.39
CA LYS A 194 33.42 1.55 1.60
C LYS A 194 33.58 3.07 1.36
N LEU A 195 34.83 3.53 1.19
CA LEU A 195 35.25 4.94 1.09
C LEU A 195 34.59 5.80 -0.01
N LEU A 196 33.83 5.22 -0.94
CA LEU A 196 33.22 5.92 -2.08
C LEU A 196 31.69 5.93 -1.99
N ASN A 197 31.14 6.41 -0.87
CA ASN A 197 29.69 6.55 -0.72
C ASN A 197 29.18 7.84 -1.42
N PRO A 198 28.25 7.77 -2.38
CA PRO A 198 27.81 8.93 -3.15
C PRO A 198 27.11 9.99 -2.29
N PHE A 199 26.45 9.60 -1.19
CA PHE A 199 25.78 10.55 -0.29
C PHE A 199 26.78 11.43 0.48
N VAL A 200 27.92 10.85 0.87
CA VAL A 200 29.01 11.59 1.54
C VAL A 200 29.71 12.52 0.55
N ALA A 201 29.97 12.04 -0.66
CA ALA A 201 30.56 12.84 -1.73
C ALA A 201 29.67 14.04 -2.10
N LEU A 202 28.35 13.82 -2.25
CA LEU A 202 27.37 14.88 -2.49
C LEU A 202 27.42 15.95 -1.40
N GLN A 203 27.48 15.55 -0.13
CA GLN A 203 27.52 16.48 1.00
C GLN A 203 28.82 17.31 1.01
N SER A 204 29.96 16.70 0.71
CA SER A 204 31.24 17.39 0.62
C SER A 204 31.25 18.42 -0.53
N GLU A 205 30.69 18.05 -1.68
CA GLU A 205 30.63 18.91 -2.85
C GLU A 205 29.69 20.11 -2.63
N VAL A 206 28.52 19.88 -2.04
CA VAL A 206 27.56 20.95 -1.68
C VAL A 206 28.19 21.95 -0.72
N ASN A 207 28.96 21.50 0.27
CA ASN A 207 29.68 22.40 1.18
C ASN A 207 30.73 23.25 0.46
N THR A 208 31.40 22.68 -0.54
CA THR A 208 32.40 23.39 -1.36
C THR A 208 31.70 24.46 -2.19
N PHE A 209 30.64 24.10 -2.90
CA PHE A 209 29.80 25.01 -3.67
C PHE A 209 29.25 26.19 -2.84
N ILE A 210 28.73 25.93 -1.64
CA ILE A 210 28.24 27.01 -0.75
C ILE A 210 29.36 27.97 -0.36
N ARG A 211 30.53 27.44 0.00
CA ARG A 211 31.69 28.25 0.41
C ARG A 211 32.20 29.12 -0.73
N ASP A 212 32.15 28.62 -1.95
CA ASP A 212 32.71 29.36 -3.08
C ASP A 212 31.71 30.42 -3.59
N ILE A 213 30.39 30.18 -3.52
CA ILE A 213 29.37 31.24 -3.65
C ILE A 213 29.55 32.35 -2.62
N ASP A 214 29.87 32.03 -1.36
CA ASP A 214 30.08 33.07 -0.35
C ASP A 214 31.27 34.00 -0.68
N LYS A 215 32.21 33.56 -1.53
CA LYS A 215 33.37 34.36 -1.95
C LYS A 215 33.12 35.17 -3.22
N ASP A 216 32.48 34.57 -4.23
CA ASP A 216 32.22 35.23 -5.52
C ASP A 216 30.85 34.86 -6.09
N ARG A 217 30.10 35.87 -6.53
CA ARG A 217 28.80 35.74 -7.18
C ARG A 217 28.89 35.05 -8.54
N SER A 218 30.04 35.14 -9.23
CA SER A 218 30.25 34.51 -10.53
C SER A 218 30.17 32.96 -10.46
N GLU A 219 30.41 32.39 -9.27
CA GLU A 219 30.36 30.95 -9.01
C GLU A 219 28.94 30.37 -8.92
N ARG A 220 27.91 31.21 -9.02
CA ARG A 220 26.53 30.71 -9.20
C ARG A 220 26.25 30.19 -10.61
N SER A 221 27.18 30.27 -11.55
CA SER A 221 26.94 29.82 -12.92
C SER A 221 26.59 28.32 -13.00
N MET A 222 25.61 27.94 -13.85
CA MET A 222 25.39 26.52 -14.18
C MET A 222 26.56 25.89 -14.95
N GLU A 223 27.46 26.70 -15.49
CA GLU A 223 28.68 26.23 -16.15
C GLU A 223 29.80 25.89 -15.16
N ASP A 224 29.61 26.25 -13.88
CA ASP A 224 30.56 25.96 -12.82
C ASP A 224 30.81 24.46 -12.65
N ILE A 225 32.06 24.12 -12.34
CA ILE A 225 32.53 22.75 -12.21
C ILE A 225 31.85 22.07 -11.02
N ASN A 226 31.70 22.77 -9.89
CA ASN A 226 31.09 22.23 -8.68
C ASN A 226 29.59 21.99 -8.92
N TYR A 227 28.88 22.90 -9.61
CA TYR A 227 27.47 22.69 -9.98
C TYR A 227 27.28 21.39 -10.80
N ARG A 228 28.09 21.19 -11.85
CA ARG A 228 28.02 19.99 -12.69
C ARG A 228 28.36 18.72 -11.91
N GLN A 229 29.36 18.81 -11.03
CA GLN A 229 29.75 17.70 -10.17
C GLN A 229 28.62 17.32 -9.20
N ILE A 230 27.92 18.29 -8.60
CA ILE A 230 26.74 18.04 -7.76
C ILE A 230 25.64 17.33 -8.56
N GLN A 231 25.37 17.71 -9.80
CA GLN A 231 24.36 17.03 -10.64
C GLN A 231 24.74 15.56 -10.92
N ILE A 232 26.02 15.27 -11.17
CA ILE A 232 26.50 13.90 -11.33
C ILE A 232 26.30 13.10 -10.03
N LEU A 233 26.67 13.68 -8.88
CA LEU A 233 26.51 13.05 -7.57
C LEU A 233 25.05 12.84 -7.20
N ILE A 234 24.14 13.74 -7.58
CA ILE A 234 22.69 13.56 -7.47
C ILE A 234 22.26 12.33 -8.29
N GLY A 235 22.76 12.18 -9.51
CA GLY A 235 22.54 11.00 -10.35
C GLY A 235 22.98 9.72 -9.65
N GLN A 236 24.22 9.67 -9.17
CA GLN A 236 24.75 8.51 -8.44
C GLN A 236 23.98 8.18 -7.16
N CYS A 237 23.47 9.20 -6.45
CA CYS A 237 22.61 8.98 -5.29
C CYS A 237 21.26 8.36 -5.70
N LYS A 238 20.70 8.72 -6.86
CA LYS A 238 19.48 8.11 -7.40
C LYS A 238 19.75 6.68 -7.87
N ASP A 239 20.85 6.45 -8.58
CA ASP A 239 21.28 5.11 -9.00
C ASP A 239 21.45 4.17 -7.79
N TYR A 240 22.02 4.67 -6.69
CA TYR A 240 22.11 3.92 -5.43
C TYR A 240 20.71 3.50 -4.92
N ILE A 241 19.73 4.40 -4.97
CA ILE A 241 18.35 4.10 -4.53
C ILE A 241 17.73 3.03 -5.44
N ASP A 242 17.95 3.13 -6.75
CA ASP A 242 17.47 2.15 -7.73
C ASP A 242 18.12 0.78 -7.52
N ASP A 243 19.43 0.73 -7.29
CA ASP A 243 20.15 -0.49 -6.93
C ASP A 243 19.64 -1.09 -5.60
N ALA A 244 19.35 -0.23 -4.62
CA ALA A 244 18.78 -0.67 -3.34
C ALA A 244 17.41 -1.31 -3.55
N TYR A 245 16.57 -0.76 -4.43
CA TYR A 245 15.28 -1.37 -4.83
C TYR A 245 15.47 -2.66 -5.64
N ALA A 246 16.47 -2.72 -6.52
CA ALA A 246 16.79 -3.89 -7.33
C ALA A 246 17.29 -5.09 -6.48
N ASN A 247 17.92 -4.83 -5.33
CA ASN A 247 18.41 -5.88 -4.42
C ASN A 247 17.36 -6.39 -3.41
N ILE A 248 16.17 -5.75 -3.33
CA ILE A 248 15.09 -6.19 -2.41
C ILE A 248 14.66 -7.65 -2.63
N PRO A 249 14.52 -8.18 -3.86
CA PRO A 249 14.21 -9.59 -4.12
C PRO A 249 15.03 -10.59 -3.30
N ASP A 250 16.31 -10.29 -3.12
CA ASP A 250 17.31 -11.18 -2.52
C ASP A 250 17.56 -10.84 -1.05
N LEU A 251 17.71 -9.55 -0.75
CA LEU A 251 18.00 -9.09 0.61
C LEU A 251 16.75 -8.94 1.46
N GLY A 252 15.57 -8.75 0.86
CA GLY A 252 14.36 -8.28 1.56
C GLY A 252 14.48 -6.83 2.02
N ILE A 253 13.38 -6.26 2.51
CA ILE A 253 13.35 -4.86 2.97
C ILE A 253 12.54 -4.70 4.25
N SER A 254 12.95 -3.79 5.14
CA SER A 254 12.11 -3.38 6.27
C SER A 254 11.34 -2.13 5.94
N PHE A 255 10.18 -1.95 6.55
CA PHE A 255 9.40 -0.72 6.36
C PHE A 255 10.22 0.54 6.65
N LYS A 256 11.04 0.53 7.71
CA LYS A 256 11.93 1.66 8.06
C LYS A 256 12.93 2.00 6.95
N VAL A 257 13.59 0.99 6.37
CA VAL A 257 14.55 1.20 5.25
C VAL A 257 13.83 1.76 4.04
N HIS A 258 12.65 1.23 3.72
CA HIS A 258 11.85 1.74 2.60
C HIS A 258 11.46 3.22 2.80
N GLN A 259 11.06 3.61 4.01
CA GLN A 259 10.78 5.01 4.35
C GLN A 259 12.02 5.90 4.23
N GLN A 260 13.18 5.41 4.70
CA GLN A 260 14.44 6.15 4.55
C GLN A 260 14.79 6.37 3.08
N LEU A 261 14.62 5.37 2.21
CA LEU A 261 14.86 5.53 0.76
C LEU A 261 13.91 6.55 0.12
N ILE A 262 12.61 6.50 0.43
CA ILE A 262 11.63 7.51 -0.04
C ILE A 262 12.03 8.91 0.44
N LEU A 263 12.46 9.03 1.70
CA LEU A 263 12.86 10.29 2.28
C LEU A 263 14.14 10.83 1.61
N ILE A 264 15.15 9.98 1.40
CA ILE A 264 16.37 10.34 0.67
C ILE A 264 16.02 10.84 -0.73
N GLU A 265 15.15 10.13 -1.47
CA GLU A 265 14.68 10.53 -2.80
C GLU A 265 14.01 11.92 -2.78
N LYS A 266 13.10 12.16 -1.82
CA LYS A 266 12.45 13.46 -1.63
C LYS A 266 13.47 14.57 -1.31
N LEU A 267 14.42 14.31 -0.41
CA LEU A 267 15.45 15.26 -0.02
C LEU A 267 16.38 15.60 -1.19
N ILE A 268 16.77 14.62 -2.00
CA ILE A 268 17.55 14.82 -3.23
C ILE A 268 16.77 15.68 -4.23
N GLY A 269 15.48 15.39 -4.42
CA GLY A 269 14.60 16.19 -5.28
C GLY A 269 14.55 17.65 -4.85
N ARG A 270 14.41 17.91 -3.54
CA ARG A 270 14.45 19.28 -2.99
C ARG A 270 15.80 19.95 -3.14
N LEU A 271 16.87 19.22 -2.87
CA LEU A 271 18.23 19.73 -3.05
C LEU A 271 18.43 20.16 -4.51
N GLN A 272 17.97 19.36 -5.46
CA GLN A 272 18.04 19.68 -6.89
C GLN A 272 17.19 20.91 -7.26
N VAL A 273 15.99 21.05 -6.69
CA VAL A 273 15.15 22.25 -6.89
C VAL A 273 15.85 23.51 -6.38
N ILE A 274 16.37 23.50 -5.15
CA ILE A 274 17.04 24.67 -4.57
C ILE A 274 18.33 24.99 -5.33
N LEU A 275 19.10 23.97 -5.71
CA LEU A 275 20.30 24.14 -6.51
C LEU A 275 19.99 24.85 -7.85
N ASN A 276 18.93 24.42 -8.53
CA ASN A 276 18.47 25.03 -9.79
C ASN A 276 17.90 26.45 -9.63
N LEU A 277 17.44 26.82 -8.43
CA LEU A 277 16.99 28.18 -8.10
C LEU A 277 18.18 29.12 -7.91
N ILE A 278 19.22 28.68 -7.20
CA ILE A 278 20.41 29.50 -6.92
C ILE A 278 21.31 29.64 -8.15
N SER A 279 21.42 28.59 -8.97
CA SER A 279 22.30 28.59 -10.13
C SER A 279 21.79 29.49 -11.26
N ILE A 280 22.63 30.41 -11.73
CA ILE A 280 22.36 31.37 -12.82
C ILE A 280 22.46 30.64 -14.16
N ASP A 281 21.39 30.74 -14.94
CA ASP A 281 21.34 30.34 -16.35
C ASP A 281 21.07 31.57 -17.20
N ASN A 282 22.03 31.90 -18.09
CA ASN A 282 21.99 33.06 -18.98
C ASN A 282 20.77 33.08 -19.91
N ASN A 283 20.12 31.94 -20.13
CA ASN A 283 18.94 31.82 -21.00
C ASN A 283 17.60 31.99 -20.26
N THR A 284 17.62 32.08 -18.93
CA THR A 284 16.39 32.18 -18.12
C THR A 284 16.24 33.55 -17.46
N LYS A 285 15.00 34.04 -17.43
CA LYS A 285 14.67 35.29 -16.74
C LYS A 285 14.73 35.09 -15.23
N SER A 286 15.34 36.04 -14.54
CA SER A 286 15.56 36.05 -13.08
C SER A 286 14.25 35.91 -12.29
N GLU A 287 13.18 36.55 -12.78
CA GLU A 287 11.85 36.54 -12.17
C GLU A 287 11.18 35.17 -12.26
N THR A 288 11.50 34.35 -13.28
CA THR A 288 10.95 32.99 -13.43
C THR A 288 11.35 32.10 -12.27
N LYS A 289 12.59 32.22 -11.78
CA LYS A 289 13.06 31.45 -10.62
C LYS A 289 12.35 31.84 -9.34
N LEU A 290 12.03 33.13 -9.17
CA LEU A 290 11.25 33.60 -8.03
C LEU A 290 9.81 33.06 -8.07
N VAL A 291 9.17 33.06 -9.25
CA VAL A 291 7.85 32.41 -9.43
C VAL A 291 7.92 30.93 -9.03
N CYS A 292 8.93 30.19 -9.52
CA CYS A 292 9.12 28.79 -9.16
C CYS A 292 9.27 28.61 -7.64
N LEU A 293 10.09 29.44 -6.97
CA LEU A 293 10.27 29.36 -5.52
C LEU A 293 8.95 29.56 -4.77
N ILE A 294 8.17 30.60 -5.12
CA ILE A 294 6.86 30.86 -4.49
C ILE A 294 5.92 29.67 -4.68
N LYS A 295 5.83 29.13 -5.90
CA LYS A 295 5.02 27.93 -6.18
C LYS A 295 5.46 26.74 -5.34
N TYR A 296 6.77 26.47 -5.25
CA TYR A 296 7.30 25.36 -4.44
C TYR A 296 7.01 25.52 -2.95
N LEU A 297 7.18 26.73 -2.39
CA LEU A 297 6.88 27.00 -0.98
C LEU A 297 5.42 26.67 -0.64
N ILE A 298 4.47 27.10 -1.48
CA ILE A 298 3.04 26.82 -1.29
C ILE A 298 2.74 25.33 -1.50
N CYS A 299 3.32 24.70 -2.51
CA CYS A 299 3.11 23.28 -2.77
C CYS A 299 3.61 22.39 -1.62
N TYR A 300 4.78 22.71 -1.04
CA TYR A 300 5.35 21.95 0.08
C TYR A 300 4.53 22.09 1.36
N THR A 301 3.96 23.25 1.64
CA THR A 301 3.08 23.45 2.81
C THR A 301 1.73 22.74 2.64
N SER A 302 1.13 22.77 1.44
CA SER A 302 -0.17 22.12 1.19
C SER A 302 -0.11 20.59 1.16
N GLY A 303 1.08 19.99 1.09
CA GLY A 303 1.27 18.54 1.05
C GLY A 303 1.11 17.80 2.38
N LYS A 304 1.25 18.51 3.53
CA LYS A 304 1.39 17.91 4.87
C LYS A 304 0.25 16.96 5.26
N SER A 305 -1.00 17.27 4.89
CA SER A 305 -2.17 16.49 5.29
C SER A 305 -2.63 15.45 4.25
N LYS A 306 -1.93 15.31 3.11
CA LYS A 306 -2.27 14.35 2.03
C LYS A 306 -2.03 12.89 2.45
N LEU A 307 -2.97 12.33 3.21
CA LEU A 307 -2.90 10.98 3.76
C LEU A 307 -2.85 9.88 2.68
N SER A 308 -3.69 10.00 1.65
CA SER A 308 -3.81 8.98 0.60
C SER A 308 -2.49 8.78 -0.16
N GLU A 309 -1.85 9.89 -0.53
CA GLU A 309 -0.58 9.89 -1.26
C GLU A 309 0.54 9.28 -0.42
N TYR A 310 0.63 9.67 0.86
CA TYR A 310 1.57 9.08 1.80
C TYR A 310 1.38 7.57 1.95
N ILE A 311 0.15 7.10 2.24
CA ILE A 311 -0.10 5.65 2.38
C ILE A 311 0.25 4.92 1.09
N ASN A 312 -0.13 5.47 -0.08
CA ASN A 312 0.18 4.84 -1.36
C ASN A 312 1.68 4.72 -1.58
N LYS A 313 2.45 5.80 -1.52
CA LYS A 313 3.91 5.77 -1.75
C LYS A 313 4.62 4.90 -0.71
N SER A 314 4.22 4.98 0.56
CA SER A 314 4.83 4.26 1.67
C SER A 314 4.56 2.76 1.71
N THR A 315 3.43 2.31 1.15
CA THR A 315 3.06 0.89 1.18
C THR A 315 3.35 0.16 -0.12
N GLN A 316 3.60 0.88 -1.23
CA GLN A 316 3.69 0.27 -2.56
C GLN A 316 4.80 -0.78 -2.68
N VAL A 317 6.06 -0.44 -2.33
CA VAL A 317 7.19 -1.39 -2.47
C VAL A 317 7.05 -2.55 -1.49
N TYR A 318 6.59 -2.26 -0.27
CA TYR A 318 6.35 -3.30 0.73
C TYR A 318 5.23 -4.25 0.32
N ALA A 319 4.14 -3.71 -0.25
CA ALA A 319 3.07 -4.49 -0.85
C ALA A 319 3.58 -5.30 -2.04
N ARG A 320 4.49 -4.75 -2.86
CA ARG A 320 5.10 -5.45 -4.01
C ARG A 320 5.89 -6.65 -3.56
N GLU A 321 6.67 -6.52 -2.49
CA GLU A 321 7.43 -7.65 -1.94
C GLU A 321 6.57 -8.69 -1.24
N ILE A 322 5.59 -8.28 -0.46
CA ILE A 322 4.64 -9.22 0.13
C ILE A 322 3.93 -10.00 -0.98
N THR A 323 3.41 -9.29 -1.99
CA THR A 323 2.73 -9.87 -3.15
C THR A 323 3.66 -10.82 -3.90
N ARG A 324 4.93 -10.46 -4.11
CA ARG A 324 5.91 -11.31 -4.78
C ARG A 324 6.20 -12.60 -4.03
N ASN A 325 6.44 -12.52 -2.72
CA ASN A 325 6.71 -13.71 -1.91
C ASN A 325 5.46 -14.60 -1.76
N ILE A 326 4.26 -14.01 -1.84
CA ILE A 326 2.99 -14.74 -1.92
C ILE A 326 2.84 -15.44 -3.28
N ALA A 327 3.21 -14.78 -4.37
CA ALA A 327 3.10 -15.27 -5.74
C ALA A 327 4.01 -16.48 -6.03
N ILE A 328 5.29 -16.42 -5.60
CA ILE A 328 6.25 -17.53 -5.77
C ILE A 328 5.71 -18.85 -5.19
N LYS A 329 4.96 -18.78 -4.08
CA LYS A 329 4.32 -19.96 -3.48
C LYS A 329 2.99 -20.34 -4.15
N GLY A 330 2.38 -19.43 -4.91
CA GLY A 330 1.10 -19.61 -5.58
C GLY A 330 1.18 -20.37 -6.90
N GLU A 331 2.30 -20.30 -7.61
CA GLU A 331 2.51 -20.96 -8.93
C GLU A 331 2.27 -22.48 -8.87
N GLU A 332 2.75 -23.13 -7.81
CA GLU A 332 2.59 -24.58 -7.60
C GLU A 332 1.13 -25.01 -7.42
N TYR A 333 0.21 -24.08 -7.17
CA TYR A 333 -1.20 -24.35 -6.92
C TYR A 333 -2.12 -24.10 -8.13
N ILE A 334 -1.59 -23.71 -9.29
CA ILE A 334 -2.37 -23.55 -10.51
C ILE A 334 -2.34 -24.87 -11.30
N THR A 335 -3.51 -25.51 -11.43
CA THR A 335 -3.65 -26.70 -12.28
C THR A 335 -3.57 -26.29 -13.75
N SER A 336 -2.52 -26.69 -14.44
CA SER A 336 -2.34 -26.43 -15.87
C SER A 336 -3.02 -27.52 -16.73
N ASP A 337 -2.98 -28.77 -16.26
CA ASP A 337 -3.36 -29.96 -17.00
C ASP A 337 -4.29 -30.91 -16.21
N ALA A 338 -4.79 -31.95 -16.87
CA ALA A 338 -5.69 -32.91 -16.23
C ALA A 338 -5.01 -33.72 -15.11
N LYS A 339 -3.69 -33.98 -15.19
CA LYS A 339 -2.97 -34.72 -14.15
C LYS A 339 -2.83 -33.87 -12.88
N SER A 340 -2.43 -32.60 -13.01
CA SER A 340 -2.36 -31.68 -11.86
C SER A 340 -3.72 -31.50 -11.18
N TYR A 341 -4.81 -31.46 -11.95
CA TYR A 341 -6.19 -31.41 -11.43
C TYR A 341 -6.50 -32.58 -10.49
N TRP A 342 -6.16 -33.81 -10.88
CA TRP A 342 -6.38 -35.01 -10.05
C TRP A 342 -5.42 -35.11 -8.86
N VAL A 343 -4.17 -34.65 -9.00
CA VAL A 343 -3.22 -34.56 -7.88
C VAL A 343 -3.75 -33.61 -6.81
N MET A 344 -4.27 -32.45 -7.22
CA MET A 344 -4.87 -31.48 -6.32
C MET A 344 -6.10 -32.06 -5.61
N PHE A 345 -6.97 -32.77 -6.33
CA PHE A 345 -8.12 -33.47 -5.73
C PHE A 345 -7.69 -34.44 -4.62
N ARG A 346 -6.70 -35.32 -4.89
CA ARG A 346 -6.20 -36.29 -3.90
C ARG A 346 -5.59 -35.62 -2.67
N SER A 347 -4.79 -34.58 -2.88
CA SER A 347 -4.23 -33.76 -1.80
C SER A 347 -5.34 -33.06 -0.98
N ALA A 348 -6.42 -32.65 -1.64
CA ALA A 348 -7.57 -32.03 -0.99
C ALA A 348 -8.43 -33.02 -0.19
N LEU A 349 -8.53 -34.29 -0.60
CA LEU A 349 -9.17 -35.32 0.22
C LEU A 349 -8.49 -35.42 1.59
N GLY A 350 -7.15 -35.49 1.62
CA GLY A 350 -6.40 -35.53 2.88
C GLY A 350 -6.64 -34.29 3.76
N GLY A 351 -6.71 -33.10 3.14
CA GLY A 351 -7.06 -31.86 3.85
C GLY A 351 -8.46 -31.94 4.48
N GLY A 352 -9.45 -32.44 3.75
CA GLY A 352 -10.81 -32.64 4.25
C GLY A 352 -10.89 -33.62 5.43
N ALA A 353 -10.12 -34.73 5.37
CA ALA A 353 -10.05 -35.70 6.46
C ALA A 353 -9.48 -35.09 7.76
N ILE A 354 -8.42 -34.28 7.68
CA ILE A 354 -7.86 -33.60 8.87
C ILE A 354 -8.86 -32.60 9.44
N VAL A 355 -9.55 -31.83 8.59
CA VAL A 355 -10.57 -30.87 9.06
C VAL A 355 -11.75 -31.58 9.74
N ALA A 356 -12.17 -32.75 9.25
CA ALA A 356 -13.21 -33.54 9.91
C ALA A 356 -12.84 -33.92 11.36
N VAL A 357 -11.59 -34.35 11.58
CA VAL A 357 -11.07 -34.61 12.93
C VAL A 357 -11.11 -33.32 13.77
N ALA A 358 -10.69 -32.19 13.21
CA ALA A 358 -10.73 -30.91 13.91
C ALA A 358 -12.16 -30.47 14.28
N CYS A 359 -13.17 -30.74 13.46
CA CYS A 359 -14.59 -30.50 13.77
C CYS A 359 -15.03 -31.28 15.02
N VAL A 360 -14.72 -32.57 15.07
CA VAL A 360 -15.06 -33.44 16.20
C VAL A 360 -14.34 -33.00 17.47
N VAL A 361 -13.04 -32.69 17.39
CA VAL A 361 -12.25 -32.18 18.53
C VAL A 361 -12.82 -30.85 19.05
N LYS A 362 -13.18 -29.92 18.16
CA LYS A 362 -13.80 -28.64 18.53
C LYS A 362 -15.12 -28.86 19.28
N MET A 363 -15.96 -29.78 18.79
CA MET A 363 -17.22 -30.12 19.44
C MET A 363 -16.98 -30.62 20.87
N ASN A 364 -16.00 -31.51 21.07
CA ASN A 364 -15.63 -31.98 22.41
C ASN A 364 -15.09 -30.85 23.31
N PHE A 365 -14.20 -30.00 22.80
CA PHE A 365 -13.71 -28.84 23.54
C PHE A 365 -14.80 -27.87 23.98
N SER A 366 -15.88 -27.81 23.21
CA SER A 366 -17.00 -26.94 23.55
C SER A 366 -17.83 -27.42 24.74
N ALA A 367 -17.75 -28.71 25.08
CA ALA A 367 -18.36 -29.28 26.27
C ALA A 367 -17.51 -29.05 27.55
N ILE A 368 -16.25 -28.64 27.40
CA ILE A 368 -15.38 -28.32 28.54
C ILE A 368 -15.81 -26.98 29.14
N GLU A 369 -16.05 -26.97 30.46
CA GLU A 369 -16.30 -25.76 31.26
C GLU A 369 -15.00 -24.95 31.41
N ALA A 370 -14.62 -24.24 30.36
CA ALA A 370 -13.51 -23.30 30.37
C ALA A 370 -14.01 -21.84 30.32
N SER A 371 -13.18 -20.92 30.83
CA SER A 371 -13.38 -19.49 30.65
C SER A 371 -13.44 -19.12 29.17
N LEU A 372 -13.98 -17.95 28.84
CA LEU A 372 -14.08 -17.49 27.45
C LEU A 372 -12.71 -17.43 26.75
N PHE A 373 -11.67 -17.01 27.49
CA PHE A 373 -10.28 -17.07 27.05
C PHE A 373 -9.79 -18.51 26.85
N GLY A 374 -10.08 -19.40 27.80
CA GLY A 374 -9.73 -20.82 27.70
C GLY A 374 -10.36 -21.50 26.47
N LYS A 375 -11.63 -21.24 26.18
CA LYS A 375 -12.31 -21.73 24.97
C LYS A 375 -11.67 -21.18 23.70
N ALA A 376 -11.36 -19.88 23.66
CA ALA A 376 -10.66 -19.26 22.53
C ALA A 376 -9.30 -19.92 22.28
N MET A 377 -8.52 -20.18 23.34
CA MET A 377 -7.23 -20.87 23.23
C MET A 377 -7.39 -22.31 22.72
N LEU A 378 -8.32 -23.09 23.27
CA LEU A 378 -8.53 -24.49 22.88
C LEU A 378 -8.93 -24.61 21.39
N TYR A 379 -9.87 -23.77 20.95
CA TYR A 379 -10.26 -23.73 19.53
C TYR A 379 -9.11 -23.25 18.64
N SER A 380 -8.39 -22.21 19.06
CA SER A 380 -7.24 -21.68 18.32
C SER A 380 -6.15 -22.73 18.14
N PHE A 381 -5.84 -23.48 19.20
CA PHE A 381 -4.85 -24.54 19.18
C PHE A 381 -5.26 -25.70 18.29
N ASN A 382 -6.52 -26.16 18.39
CA ASN A 382 -7.07 -27.20 17.52
C ASN A 382 -6.95 -26.83 16.04
N TYR A 383 -7.42 -25.64 15.67
CA TYR A 383 -7.37 -25.19 14.28
C TYR A 383 -5.94 -24.94 13.80
N ALA A 384 -5.07 -24.34 14.63
CA ALA A 384 -3.67 -24.13 14.29
C ALA A 384 -2.95 -25.46 14.00
N MET A 385 -3.15 -26.48 14.86
CA MET A 385 -2.59 -27.82 14.62
C MET A 385 -3.12 -28.43 13.33
N ALA A 386 -4.43 -28.35 13.07
CA ALA A 386 -5.02 -28.86 11.84
C ALA A 386 -4.42 -28.19 10.59
N PHE A 387 -4.33 -26.86 10.57
CA PHE A 387 -3.78 -26.13 9.42
C PHE A 387 -2.27 -26.33 9.24
N ILE A 388 -1.50 -26.42 10.34
CA ILE A 388 -0.07 -26.73 10.29
C ILE A 388 0.13 -28.17 9.78
N ALA A 389 -0.67 -29.14 10.23
CA ALA A 389 -0.60 -30.52 9.76
C ALA A 389 -0.91 -30.61 8.26
N ILE A 390 -1.99 -29.99 7.79
CA ILE A 390 -2.32 -29.92 6.36
C ILE A 390 -1.14 -29.35 5.56
N TYR A 391 -0.56 -28.25 6.05
CA TYR A 391 0.58 -27.61 5.39
C TYR A 391 1.84 -28.49 5.34
N LEU A 392 2.25 -29.09 6.46
CA LEU A 392 3.45 -29.92 6.55
C LEU A 392 3.32 -31.24 5.78
N PHE A 393 2.12 -31.81 5.70
CA PHE A 393 1.86 -33.01 4.89
C PHE A 393 1.64 -32.71 3.41
N HIS A 394 1.80 -31.46 2.96
CA HIS A 394 1.58 -31.04 1.56
C HIS A 394 0.16 -31.35 1.08
N LEU A 395 -0.80 -31.30 2.01
CA LEU A 395 -2.21 -31.46 1.75
C LEU A 395 -2.83 -30.13 1.35
N THR A 396 -3.93 -30.18 0.61
CA THR A 396 -4.57 -29.00 0.05
C THR A 396 -5.76 -28.58 0.90
N LEU A 397 -5.76 -27.34 1.37
CA LEU A 397 -6.94 -26.67 1.90
C LEU A 397 -7.40 -25.61 0.89
N ALA A 398 -8.65 -25.75 0.44
CA ALA A 398 -9.29 -24.78 -0.43
C ALA A 398 -9.29 -23.38 0.22
N THR A 399 -9.33 -22.34 -0.61
CA THR A 399 -9.53 -20.93 -0.21
C THR A 399 -8.34 -20.18 0.41
N LYS A 400 -7.22 -20.85 0.74
CA LYS A 400 -5.94 -20.16 1.03
C LYS A 400 -5.15 -19.80 -0.22
N GLN A 401 -5.24 -20.67 -1.21
CA GLN A 401 -4.61 -20.56 -2.53
C GLN A 401 -5.10 -19.40 -3.43
N PRO A 402 -6.38 -18.99 -3.46
CA PRO A 402 -6.87 -17.91 -4.32
C PRO A 402 -6.11 -16.60 -4.08
N ALA A 403 -5.86 -16.31 -2.80
CA ALA A 403 -5.10 -15.16 -2.36
C ALA A 403 -3.65 -15.19 -2.90
N MET A 404 -3.06 -16.38 -3.02
CA MET A 404 -1.70 -16.58 -3.54
C MET A 404 -1.63 -16.50 -5.07
N THR A 405 -2.60 -17.12 -5.73
CA THR A 405 -2.71 -17.10 -7.19
C THR A 405 -3.00 -15.69 -7.71
N ALA A 406 -3.86 -14.89 -7.07
CA ALA A 406 -4.14 -13.51 -7.48
C ALA A 406 -2.87 -12.63 -7.51
N ALA A 407 -1.96 -12.83 -6.55
CA ALA A 407 -0.68 -12.15 -6.54
C ALA A 407 0.21 -12.56 -7.73
N THR A 408 0.18 -13.85 -8.10
CA THR A 408 0.88 -14.39 -9.27
C THR A 408 0.33 -13.79 -10.56
N LEU A 409 -1.00 -13.69 -10.68
CA LEU A 409 -1.67 -13.07 -11.84
C LEU A 409 -1.22 -11.63 -12.07
N ALA A 410 -1.08 -10.86 -11.00
CA ALA A 410 -0.68 -9.47 -11.08
C ALA A 410 0.81 -9.27 -11.43
N GLN A 411 1.68 -10.28 -11.25
CA GLN A 411 3.10 -10.15 -11.56
C GLN A 411 3.37 -10.05 -13.05
N ASN A 412 2.57 -10.75 -13.87
CA ASN A 412 2.71 -10.80 -15.32
C ASN A 412 1.82 -9.75 -16.03
N LEU A 413 1.11 -8.93 -15.26
CA LEU A 413 0.00 -8.12 -15.75
C LEU A 413 0.42 -6.83 -16.44
N GLN A 414 1.58 -6.28 -16.09
CA GLN A 414 2.00 -4.96 -16.59
C GLN A 414 2.33 -5.04 -18.09
N ASP A 415 3.01 -6.11 -18.51
CA ASP A 415 3.32 -6.37 -19.91
C ASP A 415 2.06 -6.80 -20.70
N ASP A 416 1.12 -7.50 -20.06
CA ASP A 416 -0.11 -8.00 -20.69
C ASP A 416 -1.18 -6.90 -20.90
N LEU A 417 -1.28 -5.89 -20.02
CA LEU A 417 -2.31 -4.84 -20.10
C LEU A 417 -2.11 -3.88 -21.28
N GLU A 418 -0.87 -3.70 -21.74
CA GLU A 418 -0.54 -2.90 -22.92
C GLU A 418 -0.81 -3.66 -24.24
N ALA A 419 -0.97 -4.99 -24.17
CA ALA A 419 -1.32 -5.81 -25.32
C ALA A 419 -2.82 -5.74 -25.66
N LYS A 420 -3.16 -5.82 -26.96
CA LYS A 420 -4.54 -5.74 -27.49
C LYS A 420 -5.56 -6.68 -26.80
N ASN A 421 -5.11 -7.79 -26.19
CA ASN A 421 -5.95 -8.82 -25.56
C ASN A 421 -5.71 -9.02 -24.05
N GLY A 422 -5.07 -8.06 -23.35
CA GLY A 422 -4.66 -8.21 -21.95
C GLY A 422 -5.74 -8.66 -20.98
N TYR A 423 -6.93 -8.05 -21.05
CA TYR A 423 -8.05 -8.41 -20.16
C TYR A 423 -8.62 -9.81 -20.43
N THR A 424 -8.56 -10.28 -21.68
CA THR A 424 -9.01 -11.63 -22.06
C THR A 424 -8.03 -12.69 -21.55
N ASN A 425 -6.72 -12.44 -21.66
CA ASN A 425 -5.69 -13.29 -21.09
C ASN A 425 -5.84 -13.39 -19.57
N LEU A 426 -6.10 -12.27 -18.90
CA LEU A 426 -6.36 -12.27 -17.47
C LEU A 426 -7.62 -13.05 -17.10
N ALA A 427 -8.72 -12.90 -17.86
CA ALA A 427 -9.93 -13.67 -17.62
C ALA A 427 -9.68 -15.18 -17.74
N ASN A 428 -8.90 -15.62 -18.73
CA ASN A 428 -8.49 -17.02 -18.89
C ASN A 428 -7.65 -17.50 -17.70
N LEU A 429 -6.71 -16.68 -17.23
CA LEU A 429 -5.92 -16.94 -16.02
C LEU A 429 -6.81 -17.09 -14.78
N VAL A 430 -7.77 -16.19 -14.56
CA VAL A 430 -8.74 -16.27 -13.46
C VAL A 430 -9.57 -17.54 -13.54
N SER A 431 -9.94 -17.98 -14.75
CA SER A 431 -10.66 -19.25 -14.93
C SER A 431 -9.84 -20.47 -14.47
N ARG A 432 -8.52 -20.49 -14.72
CA ARG A 432 -7.61 -21.54 -14.23
C ARG A 432 -7.49 -21.55 -12.70
N VAL A 433 -7.46 -20.36 -12.10
CA VAL A 433 -7.47 -20.21 -10.64
C VAL A 433 -8.77 -20.75 -10.07
N PHE A 434 -9.92 -20.31 -10.59
CA PHE A 434 -11.22 -20.77 -10.14
C PHE A 434 -11.35 -22.30 -10.26
N ARG A 435 -10.91 -22.89 -11.37
CA ARG A 435 -10.87 -24.34 -11.59
C ARG A 435 -10.09 -25.08 -10.53
N SER A 436 -8.90 -24.59 -10.20
CA SER A 436 -8.04 -25.18 -9.17
C SER A 436 -8.71 -25.08 -7.79
N GLN A 437 -9.36 -23.97 -7.50
CA GLN A 437 -10.09 -23.80 -6.24
C GLN A 437 -11.33 -24.66 -6.14
N PHE A 438 -12.05 -24.82 -7.26
CA PHE A 438 -13.23 -25.67 -7.33
C PHE A 438 -12.88 -27.12 -6.99
N ILE A 439 -11.86 -27.70 -7.60
CA ILE A 439 -11.49 -29.10 -7.34
C ILE A 439 -10.95 -29.32 -5.92
N ALA A 440 -10.19 -28.36 -5.38
CA ALA A 440 -9.75 -28.38 -3.99
C ALA A 440 -10.94 -28.32 -3.02
N PHE A 441 -11.90 -27.44 -3.28
CA PHE A 441 -13.14 -27.36 -2.51
C PHE A 441 -13.90 -28.68 -2.54
N THR A 442 -14.15 -29.22 -3.73
CA THR A 442 -14.88 -30.48 -3.91
C THR A 442 -14.19 -31.60 -3.14
N GLY A 443 -12.87 -31.75 -3.25
CA GLY A 443 -12.11 -32.76 -2.50
C GLY A 443 -12.21 -32.57 -0.99
N ASN A 444 -12.06 -31.34 -0.48
CA ASN A 444 -12.18 -31.05 0.94
C ASN A 444 -13.57 -31.41 1.49
N VAL A 445 -14.64 -30.97 0.83
CA VAL A 445 -16.02 -31.23 1.29
C VAL A 445 -16.39 -32.70 1.16
N PHE A 446 -16.05 -33.31 0.03
CA PHE A 446 -16.34 -34.72 -0.23
C PHE A 446 -15.71 -35.64 0.80
N MET A 447 -14.53 -35.31 1.34
CA MET A 447 -13.88 -36.11 2.38
C MET A 447 -14.29 -35.68 3.80
N ALA A 448 -14.46 -34.38 4.05
CA ALA A 448 -14.77 -33.89 5.40
C ALA A 448 -16.10 -34.42 5.93
N PHE A 449 -17.13 -34.46 5.08
CA PHE A 449 -18.46 -34.94 5.44
C PHE A 449 -18.46 -36.42 5.89
N PRO A 450 -18.05 -37.40 5.05
CA PRO A 450 -18.11 -38.81 5.43
C PRO A 450 -17.16 -39.16 6.58
N VAL A 451 -15.97 -38.54 6.65
CA VAL A 451 -15.03 -38.80 7.75
C VAL A 451 -15.61 -38.31 9.08
N ALA A 452 -16.17 -37.11 9.13
CA ALA A 452 -16.79 -36.60 10.35
C ALA A 452 -17.97 -37.47 10.77
N LEU A 453 -18.81 -37.89 9.82
CA LEU A 453 -19.94 -38.77 10.07
C LEU A 453 -19.49 -40.12 10.62
N LEU A 454 -18.47 -40.74 9.99
CA LEU A 454 -17.91 -42.02 10.42
C LEU A 454 -17.33 -41.94 11.83
N ILE A 455 -16.61 -40.86 12.16
CA ILE A 455 -16.06 -40.66 13.51
C ILE A 455 -17.22 -40.56 14.52
N MET A 456 -18.31 -39.88 14.19
CA MET A 456 -19.47 -39.77 15.08
C MET A 456 -20.21 -41.08 15.26
N ILE A 457 -20.40 -41.85 14.19
CA ILE A 457 -20.98 -43.20 14.27
C ILE A 457 -20.14 -44.10 15.19
N MET A 458 -18.82 -44.10 15.00
CA MET A 458 -17.89 -44.84 15.86
C MET A 458 -17.98 -44.36 17.31
N TRP A 459 -18.07 -43.05 17.54
CA TRP A 459 -18.21 -42.48 18.87
C TRP A 459 -19.47 -42.97 19.57
N THR A 460 -20.63 -42.90 18.91
CA THR A 460 -21.90 -43.35 19.50
C THR A 460 -21.92 -44.87 19.69
N TYR A 461 -21.30 -45.64 18.81
CA TYR A 461 -21.13 -47.08 19.00
C TYR A 461 -20.29 -47.42 20.25
N ILE A 462 -19.21 -46.68 20.51
CA ILE A 462 -18.28 -46.94 21.62
C ILE A 462 -18.83 -46.41 22.95
N PHE A 463 -19.39 -45.20 22.97
CA PHE A 463 -19.78 -44.50 24.20
C PHE A 463 -21.28 -44.55 24.49
N GLY A 464 -22.11 -44.99 23.54
CA GLY A 464 -23.57 -45.06 23.70
C GLY A 464 -24.28 -43.71 23.77
N VAL A 465 -23.58 -42.60 23.50
CA VAL A 465 -24.12 -41.23 23.61
C VAL A 465 -24.01 -40.51 22.27
N ASN A 466 -25.07 -39.77 21.90
CA ASN A 466 -25.06 -38.86 20.75
C ASN A 466 -24.48 -37.50 21.15
N ALA A 467 -23.15 -37.37 21.12
CA ALA A 467 -22.47 -36.15 21.56
C ALA A 467 -22.79 -34.90 20.70
N SER A 468 -23.39 -35.06 19.52
CA SER A 468 -23.76 -33.97 18.60
C SER A 468 -25.18 -33.42 18.80
N GLU A 469 -26.05 -34.11 19.53
CA GLU A 469 -27.49 -33.80 19.64
C GLU A 469 -27.75 -32.35 20.08
N HIS A 470 -27.13 -31.91 21.18
CA HIS A 470 -27.31 -30.57 21.74
C HIS A 470 -26.86 -29.42 20.82
N LYS A 471 -26.06 -29.70 19.78
CA LYS A 471 -25.51 -28.69 18.87
C LYS A 471 -26.03 -28.78 17.45
N ALA A 472 -26.75 -29.84 17.11
CA ALA A 472 -27.22 -30.09 15.75
C ALA A 472 -28.04 -28.92 15.20
N PHE A 473 -28.94 -28.34 16.01
CA PHE A 473 -29.76 -27.20 15.61
C PHE A 473 -28.92 -25.96 15.26
N VAL A 474 -27.96 -25.59 16.11
CA VAL A 474 -27.08 -24.44 15.88
C VAL A 474 -26.24 -24.66 14.61
N MET A 475 -25.69 -25.86 14.43
CA MET A 475 -24.87 -26.21 13.26
C MET A 475 -25.65 -26.13 11.94
N ILE A 476 -26.94 -26.49 11.91
CA ILE A 476 -27.79 -26.33 10.71
C ILE A 476 -28.20 -24.89 10.49
N ASN A 477 -28.60 -24.17 11.55
CA ASN A 477 -28.95 -22.76 11.43
C ASN A 477 -27.76 -21.94 10.90
N ASP A 478 -26.53 -22.28 11.29
CA ASP A 478 -25.30 -21.67 10.77
C ASP A 478 -25.04 -21.93 9.28
N LEU A 479 -25.69 -22.92 8.67
CA LEU A 479 -25.60 -23.16 7.23
C LEU A 479 -26.69 -22.43 6.44
N ASN A 480 -27.77 -22.01 7.10
CA ASN A 480 -28.88 -21.36 6.42
C ASN A 480 -28.53 -19.90 6.06
N ILE A 481 -28.33 -19.66 4.77
CA ILE A 481 -27.97 -18.34 4.21
C ILE A 481 -29.07 -17.28 4.32
N PHE A 482 -30.32 -17.65 4.56
CA PHE A 482 -31.44 -16.71 4.61
C PHE A 482 -31.77 -16.28 6.03
N THR A 483 -31.66 -17.19 6.99
CA THR A 483 -32.05 -16.93 8.40
C THR A 483 -30.88 -16.51 9.27
N SER A 484 -29.65 -16.75 8.82
CA SER A 484 -28.45 -16.48 9.61
C SER A 484 -27.46 -15.59 8.83
N PRO A 485 -26.54 -14.89 9.52
CA PRO A 485 -25.53 -14.02 8.91
C PRO A 485 -24.40 -14.78 8.18
N ALA A 486 -24.73 -15.85 7.45
CA ALA A 486 -23.78 -16.79 6.84
C ALA A 486 -22.79 -16.14 5.89
N ILE A 487 -23.31 -15.24 5.04
CA ILE A 487 -22.50 -14.53 4.05
C ILE A 487 -21.51 -13.60 4.74
N PHE A 488 -21.94 -12.89 5.80
CA PHE A 488 -21.07 -12.00 6.55
C PHE A 488 -19.96 -12.78 7.27
N HIS A 489 -20.30 -13.85 7.99
CA HIS A 489 -19.32 -14.71 8.66
C HIS A 489 -18.38 -15.44 7.68
N ALA A 490 -18.87 -15.76 6.47
CA ALA A 490 -18.03 -16.29 5.39
C ALA A 490 -17.08 -15.24 4.81
N ALA A 491 -17.52 -13.97 4.73
CA ALA A 491 -16.65 -12.88 4.29
C ALA A 491 -15.51 -12.64 5.30
N ILE A 492 -15.79 -12.72 6.60
CA ILE A 492 -14.77 -12.64 7.66
C ILE A 492 -13.69 -13.74 7.47
N ALA A 493 -14.10 -14.99 7.21
CA ALA A 493 -13.16 -16.07 6.86
C ALA A 493 -12.30 -15.69 5.64
N GLY A 494 -12.90 -15.13 4.59
CA GLY A 494 -12.18 -14.64 3.40
C GLY A 494 -11.13 -13.57 3.73
N VAL A 495 -11.45 -12.63 4.62
CA VAL A 495 -10.52 -11.61 5.11
C VAL A 495 -9.36 -12.24 5.88
N PHE A 496 -9.61 -13.20 6.77
CA PHE A 496 -8.54 -13.87 7.51
C PHE A 496 -7.65 -14.76 6.66
N LEU A 497 -8.19 -15.37 5.60
CA LEU A 497 -7.40 -16.09 4.60
C LEU A 497 -6.44 -15.13 3.88
N PHE A 498 -6.93 -13.95 3.48
CA PHE A 498 -6.09 -12.90 2.91
C PHE A 498 -5.01 -12.42 3.89
N ILE A 499 -5.37 -12.08 5.13
CA ILE A 499 -4.42 -11.65 6.18
C ILE A 499 -3.38 -12.73 6.45
N SER A 500 -3.77 -14.00 6.52
CA SER A 500 -2.85 -15.13 6.68
C SER A 500 -1.82 -15.21 5.54
N GLY A 501 -2.22 -14.90 4.30
CA GLY A 501 -1.33 -14.74 3.16
C GLY A 501 -0.33 -13.58 3.34
N LEU A 502 -0.80 -12.41 3.80
CA LEU A 502 0.08 -11.27 4.11
C LEU A 502 1.11 -11.60 5.18
N ILE A 503 0.70 -12.33 6.22
CA ILE A 503 1.60 -12.81 7.28
C ILE A 503 2.69 -13.71 6.69
N ALA A 504 2.33 -14.63 5.79
CA ALA A 504 3.31 -15.50 5.12
C ALA A 504 4.33 -14.67 4.31
N GLY A 505 3.85 -13.74 3.46
CA GLY A 505 4.70 -12.88 2.64
C GLY A 505 5.62 -11.99 3.48
N ASN A 506 5.10 -11.39 4.55
CA ASN A 506 5.88 -10.58 5.50
C ASN A 506 6.96 -11.40 6.20
N ILE A 507 6.64 -12.60 6.70
CA ILE A 507 7.61 -13.45 7.40
C ILE A 507 8.70 -13.93 6.44
N ALA A 508 8.35 -14.28 5.20
CA ALA A 508 9.33 -14.62 4.17
C ALA A 508 10.30 -13.44 3.91
N ASN A 509 9.77 -12.24 3.70
CA ASN A 509 10.58 -11.02 3.55
C ASN A 509 11.46 -10.73 4.78
N ARG A 510 10.90 -10.90 5.99
CA ARG A 510 11.64 -10.69 7.24
C ARG A 510 12.75 -11.72 7.45
N ASN A 511 12.54 -12.97 7.04
CA ASN A 511 13.55 -14.03 7.12
C ASN A 511 14.77 -13.69 6.26
N LYS A 512 14.54 -13.23 5.02
CA LYS A 512 15.60 -12.73 4.12
C LYS A 512 16.33 -11.51 4.70
N ASN A 513 15.59 -10.45 5.03
CA ASN A 513 16.15 -9.19 5.56
C ASN A 513 16.98 -9.41 6.83
N LYS A 514 16.49 -10.22 7.76
CA LYS A 514 17.23 -10.51 8.99
C LYS A 514 18.26 -11.61 8.84
N HIS A 515 18.40 -12.23 7.67
CA HIS A 515 19.31 -13.37 7.43
C HIS A 515 19.10 -14.47 8.49
N ILE A 516 17.83 -14.80 8.78
CA ILE A 516 17.48 -15.75 9.85
C ILE A 516 18.13 -17.12 9.64
N PRO A 517 18.12 -17.71 8.42
CA PRO A 517 18.79 -18.99 8.18
C PRO A 517 20.28 -18.95 8.52
N ASP A 518 20.99 -17.88 8.13
CA ASP A 518 22.42 -17.75 8.40
C ASP A 518 22.71 -17.56 9.88
N ARG A 519 21.87 -16.79 10.58
CA ARG A 519 21.96 -16.66 12.05
C ARG A 519 21.78 -17.99 12.76
N ILE A 520 20.91 -18.88 12.26
CA ILE A 520 20.73 -20.21 12.82
C ILE A 520 21.97 -21.08 12.58
N ARG A 521 22.55 -21.04 11.36
CA ARG A 521 23.79 -21.75 11.03
C ARG A 521 24.94 -21.32 11.94
N GLU A 522 25.05 -20.01 12.19
CA GLU A 522 26.16 -19.39 12.90
C GLU A 522 25.90 -19.13 14.39
N HIS A 523 24.76 -19.56 14.94
CA HIS A 523 24.36 -19.26 16.32
C HIS A 523 25.35 -19.84 17.35
N PRO A 524 26.00 -19.04 18.22
CA PRO A 524 27.08 -19.49 19.10
C PRO A 524 26.75 -20.72 19.95
N VAL A 525 25.59 -20.72 20.60
CA VAL A 525 25.14 -21.83 21.46
C VAL A 525 24.78 -23.08 20.64
N LEU A 526 24.18 -22.93 19.46
CA LEU A 526 23.84 -24.08 18.62
C LEU A 526 25.10 -24.72 18.05
N LYS A 527 26.17 -23.95 17.80
CA LYS A 527 27.46 -24.53 17.39
C LYS A 527 28.03 -25.49 18.43
N GLN A 528 27.78 -25.23 19.71
CA GLN A 528 28.24 -26.06 20.81
C GLN A 528 27.34 -27.29 21.02
N LEU A 529 26.03 -27.17 20.81
CA LEU A 529 25.06 -28.23 21.05
C LEU A 529 24.92 -29.22 19.88
N VAL A 530 25.00 -28.76 18.64
CA VAL A 530 24.65 -29.57 17.46
C VAL A 530 25.61 -29.39 16.28
N SER A 531 25.81 -30.50 15.54
CA SER A 531 26.66 -30.54 14.35
C SER A 531 26.18 -29.56 13.25
N TRP A 532 27.11 -29.17 12.36
CA TRP A 532 26.80 -28.30 11.22
C TRP A 532 25.69 -28.86 10.33
N LYS A 533 25.65 -30.19 10.09
CA LYS A 533 24.60 -30.84 9.28
C LYS A 533 23.20 -30.57 9.85
N TRP A 534 23.05 -30.66 11.17
CA TRP A 534 21.78 -30.39 11.84
C TRP A 534 21.41 -28.90 11.80
N ARG A 535 22.37 -28.01 12.07
CA ARG A 535 22.14 -26.55 11.95
C ARG A 535 21.74 -26.15 10.54
N ASN A 536 22.38 -26.72 9.52
CA ASN A 536 22.03 -26.45 8.13
C ASN A 536 20.64 -27.00 7.77
N LYS A 537 20.30 -28.22 8.22
CA LYS A 537 18.94 -28.75 8.06
C LYS A 537 17.88 -27.85 8.72
N LEU A 538 18.14 -27.37 9.94
CA LEU A 538 17.25 -26.44 10.64
C LEU A 538 17.14 -25.10 9.91
N ALA A 539 18.25 -24.55 9.42
CA ALA A 539 18.25 -23.31 8.65
C ALA A 539 17.45 -23.43 7.35
N VAL A 540 17.65 -24.52 6.59
CA VAL A 540 16.88 -24.81 5.37
C VAL A 540 15.40 -25.02 5.69
N PHE A 541 15.08 -25.72 6.80
CA PHE A 541 13.70 -25.90 7.25
C PHE A 541 13.02 -24.56 7.56
N ILE A 542 13.69 -23.67 8.30
CA ILE A 542 13.15 -22.35 8.62
C ILE A 542 13.00 -21.48 7.37
N ASP A 543 13.94 -21.57 6.44
CA ASP A 543 13.87 -20.84 5.18
C ASP A 543 12.63 -21.22 4.34
N HIS A 544 12.37 -22.53 4.21
CA HIS A 544 11.29 -23.04 3.37
C HIS A 544 9.91 -23.01 4.05
N TYR A 545 9.81 -23.47 5.30
CA TYR A 545 8.52 -23.78 5.94
C TYR A 545 8.05 -22.75 6.97
N TRP A 546 8.95 -21.96 7.58
CA TRP A 546 8.59 -21.11 8.72
C TRP A 546 7.48 -20.10 8.41
N ALA A 547 7.55 -19.44 7.27
CA ALA A 547 6.53 -18.50 6.83
C ALA A 547 5.15 -19.14 6.70
N GLY A 548 5.08 -20.38 6.20
CA GLY A 548 3.83 -21.12 6.08
C GLY A 548 3.30 -21.62 7.42
N ILE A 549 4.18 -22.10 8.31
CA ILE A 549 3.81 -22.53 9.67
C ILE A 549 3.19 -21.37 10.45
N VAL A 550 3.87 -20.23 10.50
CA VAL A 550 3.37 -19.07 11.29
C VAL A 550 2.09 -18.50 10.67
N SER A 551 1.97 -18.48 9.35
CA SER A 551 0.74 -18.09 8.65
C SER A 551 -0.45 -18.99 9.01
N ASN A 552 -0.26 -20.31 9.03
CA ASN A 552 -1.30 -21.28 9.41
C ASN A 552 -1.62 -21.24 10.92
N LEU A 553 -0.61 -21.01 11.76
CA LEU A 553 -0.78 -20.78 13.19
C LEU A 553 -1.72 -19.61 13.44
N TRP A 554 -1.41 -18.44 12.87
CA TRP A 554 -2.26 -17.24 13.03
C TRP A 554 -3.63 -17.41 12.41
N PHE A 555 -3.75 -18.11 11.28
CA PHE A 555 -5.07 -18.43 10.72
C PHE A 555 -5.91 -19.28 11.68
N GLY A 556 -5.31 -20.27 12.34
CA GLY A 556 -5.94 -21.05 13.40
C GLY A 556 -6.37 -20.19 14.59
N VAL A 557 -5.52 -19.26 15.02
CA VAL A 557 -5.82 -18.30 16.08
C VAL A 557 -7.00 -17.40 15.73
N PHE A 558 -7.04 -16.84 14.51
CA PHE A 558 -8.18 -16.02 14.07
C PHE A 558 -9.48 -16.84 14.03
N MET A 559 -9.44 -18.03 13.44
CA MET A 559 -10.59 -18.96 13.40
C MET A 559 -11.11 -19.33 14.80
N GLY A 560 -10.21 -19.50 15.78
CA GLY A 560 -10.56 -19.99 17.12
C GLY A 560 -10.98 -18.91 18.11
N SER A 561 -10.60 -17.65 17.88
CA SER A 561 -10.79 -16.56 18.84
C SER A 561 -11.87 -15.55 18.47
N VAL A 562 -12.27 -15.47 17.20
CA VAL A 562 -13.17 -14.38 16.74
C VAL A 562 -14.55 -14.45 17.35
N SER A 563 -15.10 -15.64 17.59
CA SER A 563 -16.37 -15.76 18.32
C SER A 563 -16.28 -15.21 19.74
N THR A 564 -15.15 -15.48 20.42
CA THR A 564 -14.88 -14.94 21.77
C THR A 564 -14.71 -13.42 21.74
N VAL A 565 -14.01 -12.89 20.74
CA VAL A 565 -13.87 -11.43 20.55
C VAL A 565 -15.24 -10.80 20.31
N GLY A 566 -16.09 -11.39 19.47
CA GLY A 566 -17.47 -10.95 19.27
C GLY A 566 -18.25 -10.85 20.57
N ILE A 567 -18.23 -11.91 21.37
CA ILE A 567 -18.90 -11.95 22.69
C ILE A 567 -18.40 -10.84 23.62
N ILE A 568 -17.07 -10.60 23.69
CA ILE A 568 -16.48 -9.57 24.56
C ILE A 568 -16.96 -8.16 24.16
N PHE A 569 -17.08 -7.88 22.87
CA PHE A 569 -17.50 -6.57 22.37
C PHE A 569 -19.02 -6.46 22.15
N GLY A 570 -19.80 -7.50 22.45
CA GLY A 570 -21.25 -7.53 22.21
C GLY A 570 -21.63 -7.54 20.73
N LEU A 571 -20.73 -8.02 19.86
CA LEU A 571 -20.92 -8.12 18.42
C LEU A 571 -21.22 -9.58 18.04
N ASP A 572 -22.19 -9.78 17.15
CA ASP A 572 -22.47 -11.09 16.53
C ASP A 572 -21.39 -11.41 15.49
N LEU A 573 -20.19 -11.78 15.96
CA LEU A 573 -19.07 -12.19 15.12
C LEU A 573 -18.86 -13.69 15.25
N ASP A 574 -18.95 -14.40 14.13
CA ASP A 574 -18.49 -15.78 14.00
C ASP A 574 -17.78 -15.99 12.65
N ILE A 575 -17.20 -17.16 12.45
CA ILE A 575 -16.48 -17.51 11.23
C ILE A 575 -17.06 -18.77 10.60
N ARG A 576 -17.39 -18.66 9.31
CA ARG A 576 -17.88 -19.78 8.51
C ARG A 576 -16.92 -20.08 7.38
N HIS A 577 -16.29 -21.24 7.47
CA HIS A 577 -15.37 -21.75 6.47
C HIS A 577 -15.94 -23.02 5.83
N ILE A 578 -15.92 -23.05 4.51
CA ILE A 578 -16.45 -24.10 3.63
C ILE A 578 -16.22 -25.55 4.12
N THR A 579 -15.00 -25.93 4.48
CA THR A 579 -14.68 -27.30 4.89
C THR A 579 -15.21 -27.63 6.28
N PHE A 580 -15.21 -26.66 7.18
CA PHE A 580 -15.80 -26.81 8.52
C PHE A 580 -17.33 -26.85 8.44
N ALA A 581 -17.93 -26.10 7.52
CA ALA A 581 -19.36 -26.14 7.24
C ALA A 581 -19.79 -27.55 6.81
N ALA A 582 -19.03 -28.20 5.92
CA ALA A 582 -19.29 -29.59 5.52
C ALA A 582 -19.13 -30.60 6.68
N GLY A 583 -18.09 -30.45 7.50
CA GLY A 583 -17.91 -31.28 8.70
C GLY A 583 -19.03 -31.08 9.71
N ASN A 584 -19.41 -29.84 9.99
CA ASN A 584 -20.51 -29.51 10.91
C ASN A 584 -21.86 -30.02 10.39
N PHE A 585 -22.09 -30.02 9.07
CA PHE A 585 -23.27 -30.62 8.48
C PHE A 585 -23.36 -32.13 8.78
N ALA A 586 -22.23 -32.85 8.68
CA ALA A 586 -22.17 -34.27 9.05
C ALA A 586 -22.44 -34.49 10.54
N LEU A 587 -21.86 -33.66 11.43
CA LEU A 587 -22.12 -33.71 12.86
C LEU A 587 -23.61 -33.46 13.17
N ALA A 588 -24.22 -32.48 12.50
CA ALA A 588 -25.62 -32.15 12.69
C ALA A 588 -26.56 -33.24 12.20
N LEU A 589 -26.28 -33.85 11.04
CA LEU A 589 -27.04 -34.97 10.51
C LEU A 589 -27.05 -36.15 11.50
N HIS A 590 -25.90 -36.46 12.10
CA HIS A 590 -25.79 -37.45 13.16
C HIS A 590 -26.55 -37.02 14.44
N GLY A 591 -26.43 -35.76 14.83
CA GLY A 591 -27.13 -35.21 16.00
C GLY A 591 -28.66 -35.24 15.88
N PHE A 592 -29.19 -35.09 14.66
CA PHE A 592 -30.61 -35.29 14.35
C PHE A 592 -31.00 -36.76 14.15
N ASN A 593 -30.14 -37.74 14.48
CA ASN A 593 -30.39 -39.16 14.24
C ASN A 593 -30.84 -39.47 12.80
N TYR A 594 -30.25 -38.77 11.82
CA TYR A 594 -30.58 -38.87 10.40
C TYR A 594 -32.01 -38.43 10.01
N SER A 595 -32.81 -37.93 10.96
CA SER A 595 -34.15 -37.40 10.70
C SER A 595 -34.09 -35.88 10.48
N MET A 596 -33.63 -35.48 9.30
CA MET A 596 -33.64 -34.07 8.86
C MET A 596 -34.68 -33.85 7.76
N SER A 597 -35.27 -32.64 7.74
CA SER A 597 -36.19 -32.27 6.66
C SER A 597 -35.43 -32.12 5.33
N GLY A 598 -36.09 -32.41 4.20
CA GLY A 598 -35.50 -32.18 2.88
C GLY A 598 -35.13 -30.71 2.64
N TYR A 599 -35.85 -29.80 3.29
CA TYR A 599 -35.56 -28.36 3.31
C TYR A 599 -34.21 -28.08 3.97
N ASP A 600 -33.96 -28.61 5.17
CA ASP A 600 -32.70 -28.37 5.90
C ASP A 600 -31.48 -28.94 5.17
N ILE A 601 -31.63 -30.11 4.53
CA ILE A 601 -30.58 -30.72 3.70
C ILE A 601 -30.26 -29.82 2.50
N PHE A 602 -31.29 -29.37 1.77
CA PHE A 602 -31.11 -28.51 0.61
C PHE A 602 -30.42 -27.19 0.97
N HIS A 603 -30.90 -26.51 2.02
CA HIS A 603 -30.31 -25.25 2.48
C HIS A 603 -28.90 -25.43 3.04
N SER A 604 -28.59 -26.57 3.67
CA SER A 604 -27.24 -26.87 4.14
C SER A 604 -26.25 -27.03 2.98
N ILE A 605 -26.63 -27.77 1.94
CA ILE A 605 -25.78 -27.95 0.74
C ILE A 605 -25.58 -26.62 0.01
N LEU A 606 -26.66 -25.87 -0.19
CA LEU A 606 -26.59 -24.53 -0.79
C LEU A 606 -25.71 -23.59 0.05
N GLY A 607 -25.87 -23.63 1.38
CA GLY A 607 -25.09 -22.86 2.34
C GLY A 607 -23.60 -23.16 2.26
N ILE A 608 -23.20 -24.43 2.24
CA ILE A 608 -21.79 -24.83 2.06
C ILE A 608 -21.22 -24.26 0.77
N GLY A 609 -21.96 -24.33 -0.34
CA GLY A 609 -21.55 -23.77 -1.63
C GLY A 609 -21.37 -22.25 -1.59
N VAL A 610 -22.34 -21.52 -1.03
CA VAL A 610 -22.31 -20.05 -0.92
C VAL A 610 -21.20 -19.58 0.02
N ILE A 611 -21.06 -20.19 1.21
CA ILE A 611 -19.98 -19.90 2.15
C ILE A 611 -18.64 -20.03 1.43
N GLY A 612 -18.47 -21.12 0.67
CA GLY A 612 -17.28 -21.36 -0.10
C GLY A 612 -16.97 -20.33 -1.18
N PHE A 613 -17.99 -19.99 -1.96
CA PHE A 613 -17.88 -18.96 -2.99
C PHE A 613 -17.50 -17.59 -2.38
N VAL A 614 -18.07 -17.24 -1.22
CA VAL A 614 -17.74 -15.99 -0.52
C VAL A 614 -16.33 -16.02 0.07
N ASN A 615 -15.91 -17.13 0.72
CA ASN A 615 -14.54 -17.31 1.22
C ASN A 615 -13.52 -17.08 0.08
N PHE A 616 -13.75 -17.69 -1.09
CA PHE A 616 -12.94 -17.53 -2.29
C PHE A 616 -12.97 -16.08 -2.81
N SER A 617 -14.16 -15.53 -3.05
CA SER A 617 -14.31 -14.24 -3.73
C SER A 617 -13.69 -13.10 -2.92
N VAL A 618 -13.93 -13.06 -1.61
CA VAL A 618 -13.40 -12.01 -0.74
C VAL A 618 -11.87 -12.08 -0.66
N SER A 619 -11.31 -13.28 -0.41
CA SER A 619 -9.86 -13.44 -0.32
C SER A 619 -9.15 -13.14 -1.65
N PHE A 620 -9.72 -13.60 -2.76
CA PHE A 620 -9.19 -13.35 -4.11
C PHE A 620 -9.23 -11.87 -4.48
N CYS A 621 -10.36 -11.18 -4.26
CA CYS A 621 -10.51 -9.76 -4.57
C CYS A 621 -9.54 -8.88 -3.77
N LEU A 622 -9.40 -9.13 -2.46
CA LEU A 622 -8.47 -8.38 -1.61
C LEU A 622 -7.02 -8.57 -2.05
N SER A 623 -6.62 -9.81 -2.37
CA SER A 623 -5.29 -10.08 -2.93
C SER A 623 -5.07 -9.41 -4.28
N LEU A 624 -6.05 -9.46 -5.18
CA LEU A 624 -5.94 -8.83 -6.49
C LEU A 624 -5.81 -7.30 -6.36
N ILE A 625 -6.61 -6.66 -5.49
CA ILE A 625 -6.52 -5.23 -5.21
C ILE A 625 -5.12 -4.88 -4.68
N LEU A 626 -4.62 -5.63 -3.70
CA LEU A 626 -3.29 -5.40 -3.16
C LEU A 626 -2.22 -5.54 -4.24
N ALA A 627 -2.33 -6.57 -5.08
CA ALA A 627 -1.35 -6.88 -6.09
C ALA A 627 -1.33 -5.83 -7.21
N LEU A 628 -2.49 -5.36 -7.68
CA LEU A 628 -2.60 -4.24 -8.63
C LEU A 628 -2.04 -2.94 -8.04
N ARG A 629 -2.41 -2.64 -6.78
CA ARG A 629 -1.90 -1.47 -6.07
C ARG A 629 -0.39 -1.50 -5.92
N SER A 630 0.19 -2.67 -5.68
CA SER A 630 1.64 -2.84 -5.56
C SER A 630 2.42 -2.48 -6.84
N ARG A 631 1.74 -2.50 -7.99
CA ARG A 631 2.27 -2.16 -9.31
C ARG A 631 1.90 -0.75 -9.77
N GLY A 632 1.17 0.02 -8.95
CA GLY A 632 0.70 1.35 -9.33
C GLY A 632 -0.43 1.33 -10.38
N ILE A 633 -1.06 0.18 -10.62
CA ILE A 633 -2.17 0.06 -11.58
C ILE A 633 -3.44 0.60 -10.91
N SER A 634 -4.18 1.46 -11.62
CA SER A 634 -5.43 2.03 -11.14
C SER A 634 -6.48 0.94 -10.85
N ILE A 635 -7.25 1.12 -9.78
CA ILE A 635 -8.37 0.26 -9.39
C ILE A 635 -9.45 0.22 -10.48
N SER A 636 -9.54 1.23 -11.35
CA SER A 636 -10.49 1.28 -12.48
C SER A 636 -10.39 0.05 -13.40
N HIS A 637 -9.20 -0.53 -13.57
CA HIS A 637 -8.99 -1.72 -14.40
C HIS A 637 -9.72 -2.95 -13.86
N ILE A 638 -10.00 -3.03 -12.55
CA ILE A 638 -10.72 -4.15 -11.94
C ILE A 638 -12.11 -4.34 -12.56
N LEU A 639 -12.80 -3.25 -12.90
CA LEU A 639 -14.12 -3.31 -13.52
C LEU A 639 -14.05 -3.96 -14.92
N GLU A 640 -13.03 -3.64 -15.70
CA GLU A 640 -12.82 -4.24 -17.04
C GLU A 640 -12.45 -5.72 -16.96
N ILE A 641 -11.69 -6.09 -15.93
CA ILE A 641 -11.35 -7.49 -15.62
C ILE A 641 -12.64 -8.28 -15.30
N PHE A 642 -13.49 -7.75 -14.42
CA PHE A 642 -14.76 -8.39 -14.08
C PHE A 642 -15.70 -8.52 -15.28
N LYS A 643 -15.78 -7.50 -16.14
CA LYS A 643 -16.54 -7.58 -17.40
C LYS A 643 -16.03 -8.71 -18.28
N SER A 644 -14.71 -8.83 -18.43
CA SER A 644 -14.07 -9.87 -19.25
C SER A 644 -14.31 -11.27 -18.68
N ILE A 645 -14.21 -11.45 -17.35
CA ILE A 645 -14.54 -12.71 -16.67
C ILE A 645 -16.01 -13.08 -16.89
N LYS A 646 -16.94 -12.11 -16.77
CA LYS A 646 -18.37 -12.35 -16.99
C LYS A 646 -18.65 -12.80 -18.43
N THR A 647 -18.00 -12.18 -19.41
CA THR A 647 -18.11 -12.56 -20.82
C THR A 647 -17.55 -13.97 -21.08
N LEU A 648 -16.39 -14.29 -20.49
CA LEU A 648 -15.80 -15.63 -20.58
C LEU A 648 -16.68 -16.70 -19.92
N PHE A 649 -17.22 -16.41 -18.74
CA PHE A 649 -18.12 -17.32 -18.01
C PHE A 649 -19.40 -17.62 -18.79
N LYS A 650 -20.01 -16.60 -19.41
CA LYS A 650 -21.21 -16.77 -20.24
C LYS A 650 -20.94 -17.58 -21.51
N SER A 651 -19.78 -17.41 -22.12
CA SER A 651 -19.45 -18.07 -23.39
C SER A 651 -18.92 -19.50 -23.21
N LYS A 652 -18.09 -19.76 -22.19
CA LYS A 652 -17.46 -21.06 -21.93
C LYS A 652 -17.41 -21.39 -20.43
N PRO A 653 -18.55 -21.69 -19.79
CA PRO A 653 -18.60 -21.94 -18.34
C PRO A 653 -17.78 -23.16 -17.91
N MET A 654 -17.67 -24.19 -18.77
CA MET A 654 -16.95 -25.43 -18.43
C MET A 654 -15.44 -25.24 -18.22
N ILE A 655 -14.83 -24.19 -18.79
CA ILE A 655 -13.41 -23.87 -18.58
C ILE A 655 -13.11 -23.55 -17.11
N PHE A 656 -14.10 -23.00 -16.38
CA PHE A 656 -13.97 -22.69 -14.97
C PHE A 656 -14.02 -23.95 -14.08
N LEU A 657 -14.56 -25.06 -14.55
CA LEU A 657 -14.76 -26.25 -13.71
C LEU A 657 -13.79 -27.39 -14.06
N TYR A 658 -13.51 -27.58 -15.34
CA TYR A 658 -12.76 -28.73 -15.84
C TYR A 658 -11.58 -28.31 -16.72
N PRO A 659 -10.50 -29.12 -16.74
CA PRO A 659 -9.42 -28.93 -17.70
C PRO A 659 -9.92 -29.31 -19.09
N VAL A 660 -10.27 -28.31 -19.88
CA VAL A 660 -10.56 -28.49 -21.30
C VAL A 660 -9.22 -28.72 -22.01
N LYS A 661 -9.09 -29.79 -22.79
CA LYS A 661 -7.92 -29.96 -23.67
C LYS A 661 -7.79 -28.70 -24.52
N GLU A 662 -6.60 -28.09 -24.54
CA GLU A 662 -6.28 -27.04 -25.50
C GLU A 662 -6.30 -27.64 -26.91
N GLY A 663 -7.50 -27.70 -27.49
CA GLY A 663 -7.66 -27.78 -28.93
C GLY A 663 -7.44 -26.38 -29.48
N ASN A 664 -6.27 -26.12 -30.05
CA ASN A 664 -6.00 -24.98 -30.94
C ASN A 664 -6.23 -23.58 -30.34
N SER A 665 -5.73 -23.28 -29.14
CA SER A 665 -5.63 -21.88 -28.67
C SER A 665 -4.38 -21.15 -29.17
N GLU A 666 -3.41 -21.82 -29.79
CA GLU A 666 -2.33 -21.18 -30.58
C GLU A 666 -2.81 -20.68 -31.96
N ASN A 667 -4.02 -21.01 -32.40
CA ASN A 667 -4.55 -20.58 -33.71
C ASN A 667 -5.32 -19.25 -33.68
N TRP A 668 -5.34 -18.52 -32.56
CA TRP A 668 -5.89 -17.15 -32.52
C TRP A 668 -4.90 -16.10 -33.03
N GLU A 669 -3.59 -16.41 -33.10
CA GLU A 669 -2.58 -15.51 -33.67
C GLU A 669 -2.57 -15.50 -35.21
N LYS A 670 -3.21 -16.46 -35.89
CA LYS A 670 -3.14 -16.60 -37.36
C LYS A 670 -4.44 -16.33 -38.12
N LYS A 671 -5.55 -15.96 -37.45
CA LYS A 671 -6.84 -15.80 -38.12
C LYS A 671 -7.20 -14.37 -38.58
N ASP A 672 -6.37 -13.37 -38.26
CA ASP A 672 -6.57 -11.97 -38.69
C ASP A 672 -5.66 -11.54 -39.87
N GLU A 673 -4.85 -12.43 -40.44
CA GLU A 673 -4.03 -12.14 -41.64
C GLU A 673 -4.65 -12.62 -42.97
N SER A 674 -5.82 -13.26 -42.98
CA SER A 674 -6.42 -13.81 -44.20
C SER A 674 -7.67 -13.08 -44.71
N VAL A 675 -7.84 -11.79 -44.39
CA VAL A 675 -8.86 -10.93 -45.03
C VAL A 675 -8.22 -9.61 -45.48
N LYS A 676 -7.23 -9.73 -46.36
CA LYS A 676 -6.78 -8.68 -47.28
C LYS A 676 -6.34 -9.37 -48.55
N ASP A 677 -7.32 -9.81 -49.33
CA ASP A 677 -7.25 -10.01 -50.78
C ASP A 677 -8.65 -10.41 -51.25
N ILE A 678 -9.47 -9.38 -51.53
CA ILE A 678 -10.45 -9.20 -52.62
C ILE A 678 -11.04 -7.79 -52.45
#